data_AF-A0A2E0ZDN8-F1
#
_entry.id   AF-A0A2E0ZDN8-F1
#
_cell.length_a   1.000
_cell.length_b   1.000
_cell.length_c   1.000
_cell.angle_alpha   90.00
_cell.angle_beta   90.00
_cell.angle_gamma   90.00
#
_symmetry.space_group_name_H-M   'P 1'
#
loop_
_entity.id
_entity.type
_entity.pdbx_description
1 polymer ?
#
loop_
_entity_poly.entity_id
_entity_poly.type
_entity_poly.pdbx_seq_one_letter_code
_entity_poly.pdbx_strand_id
1 'polypeptide(L)'
;MSTKKLFILLIIVFLSACQRAEPAPENRAGGGTAVTTPPTTLFKDVSRTAGIMHTRQGNDRAIGQAWGDYDRDGWVDFYVTDTKGPNSLFRNNGDGTFSRPAFAETVALPEGYSGGASFADYDNDGWLDLYVVNWGQNVLFHNDAGQGFTDVTAQAGVGGGEANSQTASWGDYNNDGWLDLYVANWACYPRCGRPSQGDSDRLYHNNGDGTFSDVTRLLQGHTYGAGFVASFTDYDNDGDQDIYLVNDEFLFPIGNKLWRNDGPGCEDRLEGELAHCFTEVGGVAKADTQVMGMGLATADYDNDGDFDFYFSNAGPMTLLQNRGDGTFGDVAELAGVDVPDGIAWAATALDYNNDGWQDLYLAVMTTANHEGIAANPLFHNNGDGTFSRVSSGSGASDVGPTMGIATADFDNDGWVDLLLGNKDHGYSLLRNQTGAQTSNHWFSLDLAGAGPVNRDAVGTRVTIRTADGQTQMREVQNGGSLGAGNELTLHFGLGPSASSGPVSIDELTIQWPDGRSQQFTNIPADRKVSLSYPLDAAAEAAQQAALFPNTVGQSATTLNLPITTLLIIANGVAWLGLLLLVFYYRHSLGVRWQSVRWLGVLVLVVFGAAYLFSNLQAAEKTPVANQSPPTLDQLLAQAGAIVPLQRAAPSEEEVALGRALFWDPLLSGNKDIACVTCHHPDAATGDDLSLPIGTGGEGLARARIFVNGRQILVPRNATPIFNLGLDGMDVLFWDGRVSGTAVSLFDSPANDDLPLGLTNALAAQAMFPVTSRDEMRGHAGDEDIFGQRNSLATIKDYQFTRMWEELMAEILAVPGYQEMFRAAYPDVPLAELGFEHAANAMAAYQADIFTFLDSPWDRYLQGNETAVSAEVLAGAELFYGKAGCARCHSGALMSDLQFHNIGVPQVGPGKGNEEPFDYGRARETGDDSDLFAFRTPPLRNVAITGPWMHNGAYATLEAAVWHHLDPVQAVQNYDFSQLTPLMLEEDSGDTAVHTAPLNAPSFTRPSPDLTTDEVATLLTFLESLTSPSALDLSHTIPKSVPSGLPVGGSIN
;
A
#
# COMPACT_ATOMS: atom_id res chain seq x y z
N MET A 1 -20.87 -73.06 -17.46
CA MET A 1 -19.59 -72.41 -17.79
C MET A 1 -19.40 -71.25 -16.84
N SER A 2 -18.31 -71.27 -16.07
CA SER A 2 -18.15 -70.46 -14.86
C SER A 2 -17.54 -69.08 -15.12
N THR A 3 -17.70 -68.24 -14.09
CA THR A 3 -16.99 -67.04 -13.58
C THR A 3 -15.51 -66.79 -13.95
N LYS A 4 -14.92 -67.46 -14.95
CA LYS A 4 -13.48 -67.35 -15.28
C LYS A 4 -13.14 -66.64 -16.59
N LYS A 5 -14.10 -66.12 -17.36
CA LYS A 5 -13.79 -65.40 -18.63
C LYS A 5 -14.09 -63.90 -18.65
N LEU A 6 -14.82 -63.38 -17.67
CA LEU A 6 -15.00 -61.92 -17.52
C LEU A 6 -14.03 -61.32 -16.48
N PHE A 7 -13.48 -62.15 -15.60
CA PHE A 7 -12.53 -61.74 -14.54
C PHE A 7 -11.06 -61.67 -15.01
N ILE A 8 -10.74 -62.21 -16.20
CA ILE A 8 -9.38 -62.22 -16.76
C ILE A 8 -9.12 -60.99 -17.65
N LEU A 9 -10.16 -60.28 -18.12
CA LEU A 9 -9.98 -59.07 -18.92
C LEU A 9 -9.74 -57.80 -18.07
N LEU A 10 -10.18 -57.80 -16.80
CA LEU A 10 -10.08 -56.64 -15.90
C LEU A 10 -8.80 -56.61 -15.05
N ILE A 11 -8.09 -57.74 -14.90
CA ILE A 11 -6.83 -57.83 -14.14
C ILE A 11 -5.60 -57.54 -15.03
N ILE A 12 -5.73 -57.62 -16.35
CA ILE A 12 -4.62 -57.37 -17.30
C ILE A 12 -4.37 -55.87 -17.53
N VAL A 13 -5.28 -54.99 -17.13
CA VAL A 13 -5.09 -53.53 -17.26
C VAL A 13 -4.55 -52.88 -15.98
N PHE A 14 -4.53 -53.59 -14.84
CA PHE A 14 -4.14 -53.01 -13.55
C PHE A 14 -2.75 -53.40 -13.03
N LEU A 15 -2.02 -54.31 -13.69
CA LEU A 15 -0.69 -54.75 -13.25
C LEU A 15 0.27 -54.99 -14.42
N SER A 16 0.75 -53.89 -15.02
CA SER A 16 1.98 -53.79 -15.83
C SER A 16 2.24 -52.30 -16.02
N ALA A 17 3.32 -51.66 -15.58
CA ALA A 17 4.48 -52.12 -14.86
C ALA A 17 5.19 -50.86 -14.33
N CYS A 18 5.66 -50.91 -13.08
CA CYS A 18 6.79 -50.10 -12.65
C CYS A 18 8.02 -50.53 -13.45
N GLN A 19 8.67 -49.60 -14.15
CA GLN A 19 10.14 -49.58 -14.33
C GLN A 19 10.60 -48.18 -14.77
N ARG A 20 11.61 -47.70 -14.01
CA ARG A 20 12.38 -46.45 -14.12
C ARG A 20 12.64 -45.93 -15.54
N ALA A 21 12.58 -44.60 -15.70
CA ALA A 21 13.45 -43.81 -16.56
C ALA A 21 13.60 -42.39 -16.01
N GLU A 22 14.82 -41.87 -16.10
CA GLU A 22 15.41 -40.58 -15.67
C GLU A 22 14.70 -39.30 -16.19
N PRO A 23 15.02 -38.10 -15.63
CA PRO A 23 14.34 -36.85 -15.97
C PRO A 23 14.67 -36.40 -17.39
N ALA A 24 13.67 -35.89 -18.11
CA ALA A 24 13.84 -35.15 -19.35
C ALA A 24 13.39 -33.69 -19.14
N PRO A 25 14.09 -32.72 -19.75
CA PRO A 25 14.07 -31.31 -19.38
C PRO A 25 12.84 -30.56 -19.92
N GLU A 26 12.64 -29.38 -19.34
CA GLU A 26 11.73 -28.29 -19.71
C GLU A 26 11.16 -28.32 -21.14
N ASN A 27 9.86 -28.04 -21.25
CA ASN A 27 9.44 -26.90 -22.08
C ASN A 27 8.05 -26.37 -21.73
N ARG A 28 8.00 -25.04 -21.83
CA ARG A 28 6.96 -24.06 -21.56
C ARG A 28 5.63 -24.27 -22.31
N ALA A 29 4.63 -23.57 -21.76
CA ALA A 29 3.40 -23.04 -22.36
C ALA A 29 2.19 -23.98 -22.49
N GLY A 30 1.08 -23.59 -21.86
CA GLY A 30 -0.23 -24.22 -22.09
C GLY A 30 -1.38 -23.81 -21.17
N GLY A 31 -1.77 -22.53 -21.19
CA GLY A 31 -3.15 -22.02 -21.07
C GLY A 31 -4.09 -22.59 -20.00
N GLY A 32 -4.18 -21.90 -18.86
CA GLY A 32 -5.37 -21.86 -18.02
C GLY A 32 -6.14 -20.57 -18.28
N THR A 33 -7.44 -20.67 -18.58
CA THR A 33 -8.35 -19.54 -18.75
C THR A 33 -8.46 -18.75 -17.46
N ALA A 34 -7.92 -17.53 -17.44
CA ALA A 34 -8.07 -16.58 -16.34
C ALA A 34 -9.54 -16.18 -16.20
N VAL A 35 -10.13 -16.52 -15.06
CA VAL A 35 -11.29 -15.80 -14.53
C VAL A 35 -10.73 -14.51 -13.95
N THR A 36 -11.22 -13.38 -14.43
CA THR A 36 -10.85 -12.03 -14.00
C THR A 36 -11.32 -11.79 -12.56
N THR A 37 -10.40 -11.80 -11.60
CA THR A 37 -10.56 -11.16 -10.29
C THR A 37 -9.95 -9.75 -10.39
N PRO A 38 -10.57 -8.70 -9.81
CA PRO A 38 -9.92 -7.39 -9.73
C PRO A 38 -8.59 -7.50 -8.97
N PRO A 39 -7.58 -6.64 -9.23
CA PRO A 39 -6.43 -6.55 -8.33
C PRO A 39 -6.97 -6.12 -6.96
N THR A 40 -6.85 -7.00 -5.97
CA THR A 40 -7.38 -6.77 -4.65
C THR A 40 -6.28 -6.18 -3.76
N THR A 41 -6.39 -4.89 -3.42
CA THR A 41 -5.51 -4.23 -2.46
C THR A 41 -5.56 -4.97 -1.12
N LEU A 42 -4.45 -5.56 -0.69
CA LEU A 42 -4.29 -6.29 0.59
C LEU A 42 -4.18 -5.35 1.77
N PHE A 43 -3.46 -4.24 1.59
CA PHE A 43 -3.29 -3.16 2.54
C PHE A 43 -3.88 -1.86 1.98
N LYS A 44 -4.27 -0.96 2.86
CA LYS A 44 -4.78 0.37 2.53
C LYS A 44 -4.11 1.41 3.41
N ASP A 45 -3.52 2.44 2.82
CA ASP A 45 -3.10 3.61 3.58
C ASP A 45 -4.34 4.31 4.17
N VAL A 46 -4.39 4.35 5.50
CA VAL A 46 -5.47 4.98 6.27
C VAL A 46 -4.98 6.17 7.08
N SER A 47 -3.72 6.58 6.96
CA SER A 47 -3.05 7.61 7.80
C SER A 47 -3.92 8.84 7.98
N ARG A 48 -4.38 9.40 6.86
CA ARG A 48 -5.21 10.60 6.83
C ARG A 48 -6.60 10.38 7.42
N THR A 49 -7.26 9.28 7.07
CA THR A 49 -8.58 8.95 7.64
C THR A 49 -8.52 8.62 9.12
N ALA A 50 -7.38 8.11 9.58
CA ALA A 50 -7.09 7.80 10.97
C ALA A 50 -6.64 9.04 11.76
N GLY A 51 -6.46 10.20 11.13
CA GLY A 51 -6.03 11.44 11.80
C GLY A 51 -4.53 11.52 12.10
N ILE A 52 -3.74 10.63 11.50
CA ILE A 52 -2.28 10.60 11.58
C ILE A 52 -1.75 11.56 10.52
N MET A 53 -1.74 12.85 10.85
CA MET A 53 -1.32 13.94 9.96
C MET A 53 -0.29 14.82 10.67
N HIS A 54 0.55 15.50 9.88
CA HIS A 54 1.55 16.45 10.40
C HIS A 54 2.43 15.82 11.50
N THR A 55 2.80 14.56 11.32
CA THR A 55 3.66 13.81 12.24
C THR A 55 5.10 14.26 12.19
N ARG A 56 5.43 15.28 11.37
CA ARG A 56 6.80 15.73 11.14
C ARG A 56 6.96 17.20 10.74
N GLN A 57 8.09 17.80 11.12
CA GLN A 57 8.54 19.11 10.62
C GLN A 57 9.97 19.03 10.01
N GLY A 58 10.12 18.49 8.79
CA GLY A 58 11.35 18.64 8.00
C GLY A 58 12.00 17.37 7.44
N ASN A 59 13.20 17.54 6.85
CA ASN A 59 13.91 16.56 6.00
C ASN A 59 14.98 15.77 6.78
N ASP A 60 14.64 14.64 7.41
CA ASP A 60 15.61 13.74 8.07
C ASP A 60 15.10 12.27 8.26
N ARG A 61 15.62 11.48 9.22
CA ARG A 61 15.21 10.07 9.50
C ARG A 61 13.85 9.97 10.21
N ALA A 62 12.96 9.07 9.75
CA ALA A 62 11.72 8.67 10.43
C ALA A 62 11.83 7.18 10.80
N ILE A 63 12.45 6.89 11.94
CA ILE A 63 12.84 5.54 12.35
C ILE A 63 12.16 5.08 13.65
N GLY A 64 11.86 5.99 14.58
CA GLY A 64 11.32 5.62 15.89
C GLY A 64 9.80 5.53 15.95
N GLN A 65 9.28 4.39 16.40
CA GLN A 65 7.84 4.06 16.49
C GLN A 65 7.62 3.12 17.67
N ALA A 66 6.62 3.32 18.51
CA ALA A 66 6.32 2.37 19.59
C ALA A 66 4.82 2.18 19.71
N TRP A 67 4.35 0.95 19.62
CA TRP A 67 2.98 0.56 19.93
C TRP A 67 2.86 0.18 21.42
N GLY A 68 1.76 0.58 22.06
CA GLY A 68 1.46 0.19 23.45
C GLY A 68 0.17 0.83 23.95
N ASP A 69 -0.70 0.05 24.58
CA ASP A 69 -1.92 0.55 25.25
C ASP A 69 -1.54 1.24 26.58
N TYR A 70 -1.16 2.53 26.51
CA TYR A 70 -0.61 3.23 27.67
C TYR A 70 -1.70 3.66 28.67
N ASP A 71 -2.96 3.73 28.24
CA ASP A 71 -4.09 4.13 29.10
C ASP A 71 -5.02 2.99 29.52
N ARG A 72 -4.72 1.76 29.06
CA ARG A 72 -5.42 0.51 29.37
C ARG A 72 -6.88 0.53 28.97
N ASP A 73 -7.20 1.19 27.87
CA ASP A 73 -8.56 1.24 27.34
C ASP A 73 -8.89 0.05 26.40
N GLY A 74 -7.90 -0.81 26.14
CA GLY A 74 -8.01 -2.00 25.31
C GLY A 74 -7.70 -1.76 23.83
N TRP A 75 -7.29 -0.55 23.47
CA TRP A 75 -6.84 -0.19 22.13
C TRP A 75 -5.37 0.22 22.17
N VAL A 76 -4.59 -0.37 21.27
CA VAL A 76 -3.17 -0.06 21.20
C VAL A 76 -2.96 1.38 20.69
N ASP A 77 -2.22 2.16 21.46
CA ASP A 77 -1.80 3.53 21.12
C ASP A 77 -0.42 3.51 20.47
N PHE A 78 0.07 4.67 20.01
CA PHE A 78 1.46 4.74 19.55
C PHE A 78 2.15 6.06 19.78
N TYR A 79 3.49 5.99 19.80
CA TYR A 79 4.40 7.12 19.87
C TYR A 79 5.35 7.11 18.68
N VAL A 80 5.60 8.26 18.07
CA VAL A 80 6.54 8.42 16.95
C VAL A 80 7.55 9.52 17.20
N THR A 81 8.78 9.29 16.76
CA THR A 81 9.90 10.22 16.94
C THR A 81 10.10 11.17 15.76
N ASP A 82 10.58 12.39 15.99
CA ASP A 82 11.12 13.25 14.94
C ASP A 82 12.53 13.71 15.32
N THR A 83 13.49 13.50 14.41
CA THR A 83 14.89 13.90 14.61
C THR A 83 15.11 15.42 14.46
N LYS A 84 14.12 16.17 13.96
CA LYS A 84 14.20 17.62 13.74
C LYS A 84 13.09 18.45 14.37
N GLY A 85 12.15 17.80 15.03
CA GLY A 85 10.94 18.42 15.56
C GLY A 85 10.42 17.71 16.80
N PRO A 86 9.25 18.12 17.31
CA PRO A 86 8.63 17.43 18.44
C PRO A 86 8.16 16.02 18.03
N ASN A 87 8.46 15.05 18.89
CA ASN A 87 7.86 13.73 18.87
C ASN A 87 6.35 13.81 19.13
N SER A 88 5.63 12.75 18.78
CA SER A 88 4.16 12.73 18.82
C SER A 88 3.61 11.48 19.48
N LEU A 89 2.78 11.67 20.51
CA LEU A 89 1.97 10.63 21.13
C LEU A 89 0.55 10.67 20.55
N PHE A 90 0.04 9.50 20.15
CA PHE A 90 -1.28 9.31 19.59
C PHE A 90 -2.06 8.29 20.42
N ARG A 91 -3.26 8.68 20.81
CA ARG A 91 -4.24 7.83 21.49
C ARG A 91 -5.21 7.24 20.48
N ASN A 92 -5.40 5.92 20.50
CA ASN A 92 -6.39 5.24 19.68
C ASN A 92 -7.79 5.49 20.26
N ASN A 93 -8.74 5.88 19.42
CA ASN A 93 -10.12 6.17 19.86
C ASN A 93 -11.03 4.93 19.81
N GLY A 94 -10.53 3.79 19.32
CA GLY A 94 -11.28 2.54 19.15
C GLY A 94 -12.30 2.54 18.00
N ASP A 95 -12.22 3.53 17.11
CA ASP A 95 -13.08 3.66 15.93
C ASP A 95 -12.27 3.75 14.61
N GLY A 96 -10.99 3.37 14.68
CA GLY A 96 -10.05 3.47 13.58
C GLY A 96 -9.39 4.84 13.42
N THR A 97 -9.62 5.76 14.37
CA THR A 97 -8.98 7.09 14.41
C THR A 97 -8.11 7.29 15.64
N PHE A 98 -7.18 8.24 15.56
CA PHE A 98 -6.27 8.62 16.62
C PHE A 98 -6.43 10.10 17.01
N SER A 99 -6.18 10.41 18.27
CA SER A 99 -6.19 11.77 18.81
C SER A 99 -4.93 12.05 19.62
N ARG A 100 -4.52 13.32 19.74
CA ARG A 100 -3.39 13.71 20.61
C ARG A 100 -3.93 13.98 22.03
N PRO A 101 -3.46 13.27 23.07
CA PRO A 101 -3.88 13.55 24.44
C PRO A 101 -3.38 14.93 24.90
N ALA A 102 -4.05 15.53 25.89
CA ALA A 102 -3.74 16.89 26.36
C ALA A 102 -2.31 17.03 26.94
N PHE A 103 -1.71 15.94 27.38
CA PHE A 103 -0.35 15.88 27.89
C PHE A 103 0.70 15.44 26.85
N ALA A 104 0.32 15.22 25.57
CA ALA A 104 1.27 14.78 24.53
C ALA A 104 2.51 15.69 24.42
N GLU A 105 2.34 16.99 24.63
CA GLU A 105 3.43 17.98 24.63
C GLU A 105 4.48 17.75 25.74
N THR A 106 4.14 17.01 26.80
CA THR A 106 5.07 16.72 27.90
C THR A 106 6.11 15.66 27.54
N VAL A 107 5.80 14.81 26.56
CA VAL A 107 6.69 13.77 26.03
C VAL A 107 7.24 14.13 24.64
N ALA A 108 6.92 15.32 24.12
CA ALA A 108 7.26 15.72 22.76
C ALA A 108 8.76 15.97 22.52
N LEU A 109 9.56 16.22 23.56
CA LEU A 109 11.01 16.45 23.47
C LEU A 109 11.43 17.35 22.28
N PRO A 110 10.96 18.61 22.19
CA PRO A 110 11.14 19.45 20.99
C PRO A 110 12.59 19.81 20.65
N GLU A 111 13.51 19.65 21.60
CA GLU A 111 14.96 19.87 21.42
C GLU A 111 15.74 18.54 21.35
N GLY A 112 15.05 17.40 21.42
CA GLY A 112 15.61 16.07 21.36
C GLY A 112 15.83 15.63 19.91
N TYR A 113 16.95 14.94 19.67
CA TYR A 113 17.19 14.25 18.40
C TYR A 113 16.81 12.77 18.61
N SER A 114 15.52 12.45 18.55
CA SER A 114 15.03 11.11 18.91
C SER A 114 15.17 10.12 17.76
N GLY A 115 15.79 8.96 18.03
CA GLY A 115 16.07 7.91 17.05
C GLY A 115 15.20 6.65 17.19
N GLY A 116 14.52 6.49 18.33
CA GLY A 116 13.74 5.30 18.64
C GLY A 116 12.91 5.48 19.90
N ALA A 117 11.89 4.65 20.06
CA ALA A 117 11.09 4.60 21.27
C ALA A 117 10.60 3.17 21.53
N SER A 118 10.30 2.88 22.79
CA SER A 118 9.71 1.61 23.22
C SER A 118 8.81 1.85 24.43
N PHE A 119 7.68 1.14 24.51
CA PHE A 119 6.88 1.05 25.71
C PHE A 119 7.27 -0.19 26.52
N ALA A 120 7.39 -0.06 27.84
CA ALA A 120 7.63 -1.18 28.76
C ALA A 120 7.15 -0.81 30.18
N ASP A 121 6.55 -1.75 30.91
CA ASP A 121 6.25 -1.56 32.34
C ASP A 121 7.50 -1.91 33.17
N TYR A 122 8.37 -0.93 33.37
CA TYR A 122 9.68 -1.17 33.99
C TYR A 122 9.59 -1.35 35.52
N ASP A 123 8.52 -0.88 36.15
CA ASP A 123 8.34 -0.95 37.60
C ASP A 123 7.20 -1.88 38.08
N ASN A 124 6.65 -2.66 37.15
CA ASN A 124 5.63 -3.69 37.34
C ASN A 124 4.30 -3.16 37.93
N ASP A 125 4.05 -1.85 37.87
CA ASP A 125 2.84 -1.22 38.41
C ASP A 125 1.59 -1.48 37.54
N GLY A 126 1.83 -1.92 36.31
CA GLY A 126 0.87 -2.26 35.30
C GLY A 126 0.81 -1.31 34.10
N TRP A 127 1.31 -0.09 34.22
CA TRP A 127 1.14 0.94 33.21
C TRP A 127 2.37 1.00 32.33
N LEU A 128 2.19 0.93 31.02
CA LEU A 128 3.33 0.98 30.10
C LEU A 128 4.02 2.35 30.19
N ASP A 129 5.29 2.33 30.53
CA ASP A 129 6.17 3.50 30.57
C ASP A 129 6.82 3.74 29.22
N LEU A 130 7.23 4.97 28.94
CA LEU A 130 7.82 5.35 27.66
C LEU A 130 9.31 5.61 27.79
N TYR A 131 10.13 4.88 27.05
CA TYR A 131 11.56 5.15 26.91
C TYR A 131 11.89 5.63 25.51
N VAL A 132 12.54 6.79 25.43
CA VAL A 132 12.92 7.44 24.16
C VAL A 132 14.43 7.54 24.08
N VAL A 133 15.00 6.95 23.02
CA VAL A 133 16.43 7.03 22.75
C VAL A 133 16.76 8.22 21.86
N ASN A 134 17.84 8.91 22.17
CA ASN A 134 18.23 10.16 21.54
C ASN A 134 19.69 10.12 21.09
N TRP A 135 20.02 10.98 20.13
CA TRP A 135 21.38 11.50 20.04
C TRP A 135 21.58 12.56 21.12
N GLY A 136 22.12 12.12 22.26
CA GLY A 136 22.19 12.89 23.49
C GLY A 136 21.59 12.08 24.65
N GLN A 137 20.96 12.79 25.58
CA GLN A 137 20.37 12.17 26.76
C GLN A 137 19.10 11.38 26.39
N ASN A 138 19.07 10.09 26.69
CA ASN A 138 17.85 9.28 26.62
C ASN A 138 16.89 9.68 27.73
N VAL A 139 15.59 9.47 27.52
CA VAL A 139 14.55 9.89 28.47
C VAL A 139 13.64 8.71 28.83
N LEU A 140 13.50 8.44 30.12
CA LEU A 140 12.52 7.50 30.68
C LEU A 140 11.38 8.27 31.32
N PHE A 141 10.16 8.00 30.85
CA PHE A 141 8.92 8.58 31.33
C PHE A 141 8.09 7.54 32.05
N HIS A 142 7.92 7.71 33.37
CA HIS A 142 6.99 6.90 34.17
C HIS A 142 5.55 7.30 33.85
N ASN A 143 4.66 6.34 33.61
CA ASN A 143 3.26 6.55 33.31
C ASN A 143 2.45 6.74 34.59
N ASP A 144 1.81 7.91 34.73
CA ASP A 144 1.01 8.26 35.90
C ASP A 144 -0.43 7.69 35.80
N ALA A 145 -0.52 6.37 35.64
CA ALA A 145 -1.77 5.61 35.52
C ALA A 145 -2.70 6.07 34.38
N GLY A 146 -2.13 6.28 33.19
CA GLY A 146 -2.82 6.72 31.97
C GLY A 146 -3.21 8.21 31.98
N GLN A 147 -2.84 8.96 33.03
CA GLN A 147 -3.20 10.38 33.16
C GLN A 147 -2.11 11.34 32.66
N GLY A 148 -0.93 10.81 32.31
CA GLY A 148 0.23 11.57 31.87
C GLY A 148 1.52 10.82 32.14
N PHE A 149 2.63 11.51 31.93
CA PHE A 149 3.97 10.95 32.08
C PHE A 149 4.86 11.87 32.92
N THR A 150 5.72 11.27 33.74
CA THR A 150 6.72 11.96 34.55
C THR A 150 8.13 11.52 34.14
N ASP A 151 8.99 12.47 33.78
CA ASP A 151 10.42 12.18 33.50
C ASP A 151 11.12 11.71 34.79
N VAL A 152 11.53 10.45 34.79
CA VAL A 152 12.25 9.79 35.90
C VAL A 152 13.69 9.46 35.53
N THR A 153 14.19 9.92 34.38
CA THR A 153 15.50 9.56 33.80
C THR A 153 16.65 9.65 34.80
N ALA A 154 16.73 10.77 35.53
CA ALA A 154 17.81 11.01 36.49
C ALA A 154 17.69 10.14 37.75
N GLN A 155 16.47 9.79 38.14
CA GLN A 155 16.20 8.88 39.27
C GLN A 155 16.53 7.44 38.87
N ALA A 156 16.09 7.01 37.69
CA ALA A 156 16.27 5.67 37.18
C ALA A 156 17.73 5.38 36.79
N GLY A 157 18.49 6.39 36.37
CA GLY A 157 19.92 6.23 36.04
C GLY A 157 20.20 5.76 34.60
N VAL A 158 19.21 5.82 33.70
CA VAL A 158 19.27 5.27 32.33
C VAL A 158 19.54 6.31 31.24
N GLY A 159 19.87 7.55 31.60
CA GLY A 159 19.98 8.66 30.65
C GLY A 159 21.11 8.56 29.60
N GLY A 160 22.03 7.59 29.70
CA GLY A 160 23.02 7.28 28.65
C GLY A 160 24.15 8.31 28.39
N GLY A 161 23.95 9.59 28.73
CA GLY A 161 24.94 10.67 28.53
C GLY A 161 24.77 11.40 27.21
N GLU A 162 25.86 11.61 26.45
CA GLU A 162 25.86 12.27 25.13
C GLU A 162 25.94 11.25 23.96
N ALA A 163 25.56 10.00 24.22
CA ALA A 163 25.68 8.90 23.26
C ALA A 163 24.71 9.06 22.07
N ASN A 164 25.00 8.39 20.96
CA ASN A 164 24.10 8.31 19.81
C ASN A 164 23.28 7.02 19.84
N SER A 165 22.30 6.94 20.75
CA SER A 165 21.44 5.76 20.91
C SER A 165 20.48 5.60 19.73
N GLN A 166 20.41 4.40 19.17
CA GLN A 166 19.53 4.08 18.02
C GLN A 166 18.27 3.32 18.45
N THR A 167 18.40 2.36 19.37
CA THR A 167 17.30 1.49 19.83
C THR A 167 17.40 1.17 21.31
N ALA A 168 16.27 0.73 21.86
CA ALA A 168 16.14 0.17 23.19
C ALA A 168 15.34 -1.13 23.09
N SER A 169 15.80 -2.16 23.79
CA SER A 169 15.13 -3.46 23.88
C SER A 169 15.08 -3.91 25.33
N TRP A 170 13.99 -4.57 25.71
CA TRP A 170 13.72 -4.97 27.08
C TRP A 170 13.68 -6.50 27.18
N GLY A 171 14.23 -7.02 28.27
CA GLY A 171 14.30 -8.45 28.55
C GLY A 171 14.51 -8.69 30.04
N ASP A 172 14.33 -9.93 30.50
CA ASP A 172 14.52 -10.32 31.90
C ASP A 172 15.65 -11.35 31.92
N TYR A 173 16.89 -10.88 31.75
CA TYR A 173 18.01 -11.78 31.40
C TYR A 173 18.42 -12.67 32.57
N ASN A 174 18.08 -12.28 33.79
CA ASN A 174 18.38 -13.02 35.01
C ASN A 174 17.14 -13.70 35.63
N ASN A 175 15.99 -13.66 34.94
CA ASN A 175 14.74 -14.28 35.35
C ASN A 175 14.32 -13.88 36.78
N ASP A 176 14.47 -12.59 37.13
CA ASP A 176 14.12 -12.06 38.44
C ASP A 176 12.74 -11.38 38.51
N GLY A 177 12.06 -11.29 37.35
CA GLY A 177 10.73 -10.71 37.22
C GLY A 177 10.74 -9.20 36.96
N TRP A 178 11.89 -8.58 36.71
CA TRP A 178 11.99 -7.16 36.35
C TRP A 178 12.62 -7.01 34.97
N LEU A 179 12.05 -6.12 34.15
CA LEU A 179 12.62 -5.87 32.83
C LEU A 179 13.94 -5.08 32.95
N ASP A 180 15.00 -5.67 32.46
CA ASP A 180 16.29 -5.08 32.15
C ASP A 180 16.28 -4.41 30.77
N LEU A 181 17.25 -3.52 30.55
CA LEU A 181 17.28 -2.66 29.37
C LEU A 181 18.62 -2.76 28.62
N TYR A 182 18.56 -3.07 27.34
CA TYR A 182 19.69 -2.94 26.41
C TYR A 182 19.50 -1.71 25.52
N VAL A 183 20.54 -0.87 25.41
CA VAL A 183 20.57 0.32 24.54
C VAL A 183 21.70 0.19 23.54
N ALA A 184 21.35 0.07 22.25
CA ALA A 184 22.33 0.05 21.16
C ALA A 184 22.77 1.49 20.82
N ASN A 185 24.08 1.71 20.79
CA ASN A 185 24.70 2.99 20.51
C ASN A 185 25.52 2.92 19.24
N TRP A 186 25.38 3.93 18.39
CA TRP A 186 26.16 4.02 17.16
C TRP A 186 27.40 4.89 17.33
N ALA A 187 28.59 4.35 17.02
CA ALA A 187 29.84 5.11 17.02
C ALA A 187 30.73 4.85 15.79
N CYS A 188 31.33 5.92 15.21
CA CYS A 188 32.24 5.86 14.04
C CYS A 188 33.73 6.20 14.35
N TYR A 189 34.15 6.04 15.61
CA TYR A 189 35.49 6.43 16.10
C TYR A 189 36.63 5.57 15.51
N PRO A 190 37.85 6.12 15.23
CA PRO A 190 38.27 7.53 15.33
C PRO A 190 38.15 8.33 14.01
N ARG A 191 37.57 7.78 12.94
CA ARG A 191 37.75 8.33 11.58
C ARG A 191 36.79 9.44 11.15
N CYS A 192 35.65 9.61 11.82
CA CYS A 192 34.71 10.70 11.54
C CYS A 192 35.04 12.03 12.26
N GLY A 193 36.19 12.11 12.95
CA GLY A 193 36.78 13.38 13.41
C GLY A 193 36.13 14.02 14.64
N ARG A 194 35.33 13.28 15.42
CA ARG A 194 34.76 13.77 16.70
C ARG A 194 35.54 13.24 17.92
N PRO A 195 35.65 14.03 19.01
CA PRO A 195 36.47 13.71 20.18
C PRO A 195 35.83 12.75 21.21
N SER A 196 34.63 12.22 20.97
CA SER A 196 34.06 11.18 21.85
C SER A 196 34.77 9.84 21.60
N GLN A 197 35.31 9.27 22.67
CA GLN A 197 35.70 7.86 22.71
C GLN A 197 34.45 7.04 22.37
N GLY A 198 34.55 6.02 21.52
CA GLY A 198 33.39 5.30 20.96
C GLY A 198 32.32 5.02 22.01
N ASP A 199 31.10 5.51 21.75
CA ASP A 199 29.95 5.24 22.60
C ASP A 199 29.68 3.74 22.54
N SER A 200 29.79 3.06 23.68
CA SER A 200 29.54 1.63 23.79
C SER A 200 28.05 1.39 24.01
N ASP A 201 27.54 0.27 23.50
CA ASP A 201 26.22 -0.22 23.90
C ASP A 201 26.14 -0.35 25.43
N ARG A 202 24.92 -0.29 25.98
CA ARG A 202 24.69 -0.36 27.42
C ARG A 202 23.73 -1.49 27.76
N LEU A 203 24.08 -2.28 28.76
CA LEU A 203 23.17 -3.21 29.43
C LEU A 203 22.91 -2.69 30.84
N TYR A 204 21.66 -2.42 31.15
CA TYR A 204 21.18 -1.94 32.45
C TYR A 204 20.37 -3.04 33.13
N HIS A 205 20.77 -3.36 34.36
CA HIS A 205 20.03 -4.26 35.22
C HIS A 205 19.02 -3.48 36.06
N ASN A 206 17.77 -3.93 36.11
CA ASN A 206 16.73 -3.30 36.92
C ASN A 206 16.81 -3.77 38.37
N ASN A 207 16.99 -2.85 39.31
CA ASN A 207 17.16 -3.19 40.72
C ASN A 207 15.84 -3.47 41.46
N GLY A 208 14.68 -3.36 40.77
CA GLY A 208 13.34 -3.58 41.35
C GLY A 208 12.86 -2.48 42.31
N ASP A 209 13.55 -1.34 42.35
CA ASP A 209 13.21 -0.17 43.18
C ASP A 209 13.01 1.12 42.37
N GLY A 210 12.83 0.96 41.06
CA GLY A 210 12.72 2.04 40.08
C GLY A 210 14.07 2.63 39.65
N THR A 211 15.18 1.97 39.97
CA THR A 211 16.54 2.35 39.54
C THR A 211 17.24 1.23 38.78
N PHE A 212 18.23 1.60 37.96
CA PHE A 212 19.01 0.67 37.16
C PHE A 212 20.51 0.75 37.49
N SER A 213 21.17 -0.40 37.38
CA SER A 213 22.62 -0.56 37.47
C SER A 213 23.22 -0.81 36.08
N ASP A 214 24.21 -0.02 35.67
CA ASP A 214 24.97 -0.32 34.43
C ASP A 214 25.84 -1.57 34.63
N VAL A 215 25.45 -2.66 33.95
CA VAL A 215 26.11 -3.97 34.00
C VAL A 215 26.74 -4.36 32.66
N THR A 216 26.96 -3.40 31.76
CA THR A 216 27.56 -3.59 30.42
C THR A 216 28.83 -4.46 30.43
N ARG A 217 29.59 -4.40 31.54
CA ARG A 217 30.78 -5.23 31.79
C ARG A 217 30.54 -6.75 31.70
N LEU A 218 29.30 -7.22 31.90
CA LEU A 218 28.92 -8.62 31.77
C LEU A 218 29.12 -9.12 30.33
N LEU A 219 29.02 -8.23 29.34
CA LEU A 219 29.25 -8.49 27.91
C LEU A 219 30.74 -8.50 27.53
N GLN A 220 31.63 -8.54 28.54
CA GLN A 220 33.09 -8.74 28.43
C GLN A 220 33.83 -7.76 27.51
N GLY A 221 33.31 -6.55 27.28
CA GLY A 221 34.01 -5.47 26.60
C GLY A 221 33.94 -5.49 25.07
N HIS A 222 33.01 -6.24 24.48
CA HIS A 222 32.77 -6.32 23.03
C HIS A 222 31.61 -5.45 22.54
N THR A 223 31.28 -4.37 23.26
CA THR A 223 30.17 -3.44 22.97
C THR A 223 30.62 -2.13 22.31
N TYR A 224 31.87 -2.05 21.85
CA TYR A 224 32.36 -0.90 21.10
C TYR A 224 31.98 -1.08 19.63
N GLY A 225 30.96 -0.37 19.14
CA GLY A 225 30.43 -0.65 17.81
C GLY A 225 29.44 0.37 17.28
N ALA A 226 29.00 0.13 16.05
CA ALA A 226 27.98 0.89 15.34
C ALA A 226 26.62 0.19 15.52
N GLY A 227 26.22 -0.03 16.78
CA GLY A 227 25.01 -0.78 17.10
C GLY A 227 23.77 -0.04 16.62
N PHE A 228 22.92 -0.74 15.87
CA PHE A 228 21.65 -0.21 15.39
C PHE A 228 20.45 -0.83 16.13
N VAL A 229 20.43 -2.16 16.25
CA VAL A 229 19.33 -2.89 16.90
C VAL A 229 19.81 -4.16 17.57
N ALA A 230 19.29 -4.42 18.77
CA ALA A 230 19.49 -5.66 19.49
C ALA A 230 18.14 -6.29 19.87
N SER A 231 18.10 -7.59 20.07
CA SER A 231 16.91 -8.30 20.58
C SER A 231 17.30 -9.28 21.67
N PHE A 232 16.43 -9.41 22.68
CA PHE A 232 16.49 -10.47 23.67
C PHE A 232 15.73 -11.69 23.14
N THR A 233 16.40 -12.83 22.97
CA THR A 233 15.80 -14.07 22.45
C THR A 233 16.52 -15.27 23.05
N ASP A 234 15.81 -16.32 23.45
CA ASP A 234 16.41 -17.62 23.83
C ASP A 234 16.66 -18.46 22.56
N TYR A 235 17.85 -18.31 21.95
CA TYR A 235 18.13 -18.84 20.59
C TYR A 235 18.51 -20.33 20.60
N ASP A 236 19.04 -20.84 21.71
CA ASP A 236 19.42 -22.25 21.85
C ASP A 236 18.47 -23.08 22.73
N ASN A 237 17.32 -22.48 23.09
CA ASN A 237 16.20 -23.11 23.79
C ASN A 237 16.59 -23.65 25.18
N ASP A 238 17.50 -22.97 25.87
CA ASP A 238 17.96 -23.35 27.20
C ASP A 238 17.19 -22.66 28.35
N GLY A 239 16.39 -21.66 28.00
CA GLY A 239 15.48 -20.96 28.91
C GLY A 239 16.05 -19.68 29.52
N ASP A 240 17.27 -19.29 29.17
CA ASP A 240 17.85 -17.99 29.49
C ASP A 240 17.82 -17.08 28.25
N GLN A 241 17.46 -15.80 28.40
CA GLN A 241 17.42 -14.90 27.24
C GLN A 241 18.84 -14.48 26.81
N ASP A 242 19.15 -14.68 25.53
CA ASP A 242 20.39 -14.26 24.87
C ASP A 242 20.22 -12.89 24.20
N ILE A 243 21.32 -12.31 23.72
CA ILE A 243 21.30 -11.00 23.04
C ILE A 243 21.92 -11.13 21.65
N TYR A 244 21.13 -10.87 20.60
CA TYR A 244 21.64 -10.70 19.24
C TYR A 244 21.66 -9.22 18.85
N LEU A 245 22.79 -8.72 18.35
CA LEU A 245 23.01 -7.33 17.95
C LEU A 245 23.43 -7.24 16.48
N VAL A 246 22.74 -6.37 15.75
CA VAL A 246 23.05 -5.99 14.38
C VAL A 246 23.85 -4.68 14.35
N ASN A 247 24.99 -4.69 13.65
CA ASN A 247 25.93 -3.58 13.55
C ASN A 247 25.98 -2.98 12.13
N ASP A 248 26.06 -1.65 12.04
CA ASP A 248 26.24 -0.91 10.78
C ASP A 248 27.74 -0.79 10.43
N GLU A 249 28.20 -1.66 9.55
CA GLU A 249 29.62 -1.81 9.24
C GLU A 249 30.02 -1.37 7.82
N PHE A 250 30.71 -0.22 7.70
CA PHE A 250 31.39 0.19 6.45
C PHE A 250 32.93 0.18 6.51
N LEU A 251 33.52 0.38 7.69
CA LEU A 251 34.96 0.70 7.81
C LEU A 251 35.77 -0.20 8.75
N PHE A 252 35.16 -0.94 9.69
CA PHE A 252 35.91 -1.69 10.73
C PHE A 252 35.28 -3.00 11.26
N PRO A 253 35.29 -4.09 10.46
CA PRO A 253 35.29 -5.50 10.84
C PRO A 253 34.76 -6.12 12.15
N ILE A 254 33.89 -5.56 12.98
CA ILE A 254 33.47 -6.22 14.22
C ILE A 254 32.37 -7.27 14.00
N GLY A 255 31.59 -7.15 12.93
CA GLY A 255 30.43 -8.01 12.63
C GLY A 255 29.31 -7.89 13.66
N ASN A 256 28.18 -8.53 13.36
CA ASN A 256 27.10 -8.75 14.33
C ASN A 256 27.61 -9.53 15.56
N LYS A 257 26.87 -9.45 16.66
CA LYS A 257 27.23 -10.09 17.94
C LYS A 257 26.09 -10.96 18.43
N LEU A 258 26.44 -12.11 18.98
CA LEU A 258 25.51 -12.99 19.70
C LEU A 258 26.13 -13.29 21.06
N TRP A 259 25.53 -12.79 22.13
CA TRP A 259 25.91 -13.13 23.50
C TRP A 259 24.97 -14.20 24.03
N ARG A 260 25.48 -15.42 24.18
CA ARG A 260 24.76 -16.47 24.87
C ARG A 260 24.78 -16.24 26.38
N ASN A 261 23.64 -16.36 27.02
CA ASN A 261 23.47 -16.33 28.46
C ASN A 261 23.68 -17.74 29.05
N ASP A 262 24.84 -17.99 29.64
CA ASP A 262 25.20 -19.29 30.23
C ASP A 262 24.59 -19.51 31.64
N GLY A 263 23.63 -18.68 32.05
CA GLY A 263 22.98 -18.75 33.37
C GLY A 263 23.83 -18.19 34.53
N PRO A 264 23.39 -18.40 35.78
CA PRO A 264 24.02 -17.82 36.98
C PRO A 264 25.34 -18.52 37.35
N GLY A 265 26.32 -17.76 37.89
CA GLY A 265 27.52 -18.37 38.51
C GLY A 265 28.85 -17.68 38.28
N CYS A 266 28.87 -16.49 37.66
CA CYS A 266 30.10 -15.72 37.44
C CYS A 266 30.62 -15.11 38.76
N GLU A 267 31.95 -14.99 38.91
CA GLU A 267 32.59 -14.38 40.09
C GLU A 267 32.43 -12.85 40.08
N ASP A 268 31.20 -12.35 40.18
CA ASP A 268 30.99 -10.93 40.38
C ASP A 268 29.87 -10.66 41.39
N ARG A 269 30.27 -10.05 42.51
CA ARG A 269 29.40 -9.72 43.64
C ARG A 269 28.91 -8.29 43.49
N LEU A 270 27.96 -8.07 42.59
CA LEU A 270 27.03 -6.96 42.79
C LEU A 270 26.04 -7.45 43.87
N GLU A 271 26.29 -6.99 45.09
CA GLU A 271 25.39 -7.05 46.25
C GLU A 271 24.73 -8.38 46.68
N GLY A 272 25.23 -9.54 46.23
CA GLY A 272 24.98 -10.82 46.91
C GLY A 272 24.05 -11.80 46.22
N GLU A 273 23.62 -11.52 44.98
CA GLU A 273 22.98 -12.50 44.10
C GLU A 273 23.84 -12.72 42.86
N LEU A 274 23.87 -13.96 42.36
CA LEU A 274 24.83 -14.44 41.36
C LEU A 274 24.47 -13.85 39.99
N ALA A 275 25.29 -12.96 39.44
CA ALA A 275 25.08 -12.44 38.08
C ALA A 275 25.16 -13.57 37.02
N HIS A 276 24.32 -13.46 36.00
CA HIS A 276 24.36 -14.32 34.82
C HIS A 276 25.65 -14.11 34.00
N CYS A 277 26.14 -15.19 33.41
CA CYS A 277 27.35 -15.22 32.61
C CYS A 277 26.99 -15.04 31.13
N PHE A 278 27.59 -14.08 30.43
CA PHE A 278 27.45 -13.97 28.98
C PHE A 278 28.74 -14.40 28.26
N THR A 279 28.59 -15.19 27.20
CA THR A 279 29.67 -15.57 26.29
C THR A 279 29.35 -15.10 24.87
N GLU A 280 30.24 -14.31 24.26
CA GLU A 280 30.10 -13.92 22.85
C GLU A 280 30.42 -15.12 21.96
N VAL A 281 29.42 -15.61 21.23
CA VAL A 281 29.48 -16.83 20.43
C VAL A 281 29.28 -16.59 18.94
N GLY A 282 29.11 -15.34 18.48
CA GLY A 282 28.75 -15.01 17.10
C GLY A 282 29.62 -15.72 16.06
N GLY A 283 30.95 -15.71 16.22
CA GLY A 283 31.86 -16.39 15.28
C GLY A 283 31.79 -17.93 15.32
N VAL A 284 31.46 -18.54 16.45
CA VAL A 284 31.31 -20.01 16.58
C VAL A 284 29.93 -20.45 16.07
N ALA A 285 28.89 -19.65 16.37
CA ALA A 285 27.54 -19.82 15.89
C ALA A 285 27.40 -19.45 14.40
N LYS A 286 28.37 -18.74 13.80
CA LYS A 286 28.30 -18.16 12.44
C LYS A 286 27.19 -17.12 12.27
N ALA A 287 26.97 -16.35 13.33
CA ALA A 287 26.05 -15.22 13.38
C ALA A 287 26.79 -13.86 13.39
N ASP A 288 28.10 -13.84 13.12
CA ASP A 288 28.95 -12.64 13.11
C ASP A 288 29.05 -11.97 11.72
N THR A 289 27.96 -11.98 10.95
CA THR A 289 27.89 -11.39 9.60
C THR A 289 28.42 -9.95 9.59
N GLN A 290 29.26 -9.64 8.60
CA GLN A 290 29.97 -8.36 8.47
C GLN A 290 29.36 -7.53 7.33
N VAL A 291 28.33 -6.75 7.64
CA VAL A 291 27.52 -5.97 6.68
C VAL A 291 27.05 -4.65 7.29
N MET A 292 26.52 -3.73 6.49
CA MET A 292 25.84 -2.52 6.98
C MET A 292 24.45 -2.85 7.54
N GLY A 293 24.40 -3.64 8.61
CA GLY A 293 23.16 -4.07 9.22
C GLY A 293 22.45 -2.90 9.92
N MET A 294 21.14 -2.78 9.72
CA MET A 294 20.32 -1.70 10.28
C MET A 294 19.11 -2.22 11.06
N GLY A 295 18.20 -2.94 10.42
CA GLY A 295 16.99 -3.48 11.04
C GLY A 295 17.07 -4.98 11.25
N LEU A 296 16.29 -5.52 12.18
CA LEU A 296 16.27 -6.93 12.55
C LEU A 296 14.83 -7.43 12.65
N ALA A 297 14.58 -8.65 12.19
CA ALA A 297 13.38 -9.42 12.45
C ALA A 297 13.81 -10.74 13.09
N THR A 298 13.21 -11.06 14.24
CA THR A 298 13.42 -12.28 15.01
C THR A 298 12.14 -13.12 14.92
N ALA A 299 12.22 -14.29 14.28
CA ALA A 299 11.04 -15.13 14.03
C ALA A 299 11.41 -16.59 13.84
N ASP A 300 10.49 -17.49 14.18
CA ASP A 300 10.51 -18.91 13.80
C ASP A 300 9.77 -19.01 12.46
N TYR A 301 10.44 -18.65 11.36
CA TYR A 301 9.75 -18.47 10.07
C TYR A 301 9.43 -19.80 9.40
N ASP A 302 10.20 -20.85 9.68
CA ASP A 302 10.00 -22.18 9.11
C ASP A 302 9.30 -23.15 10.08
N ASN A 303 8.83 -22.63 11.22
CA ASN A 303 8.01 -23.35 12.21
C ASN A 303 8.72 -24.60 12.76
N ASP A 304 10.04 -24.55 12.92
CA ASP A 304 10.84 -25.67 13.43
C ASP A 304 11.11 -25.58 14.94
N GLY A 305 10.76 -24.45 15.56
CA GLY A 305 10.79 -24.22 17.01
C GLY A 305 12.08 -23.58 17.52
N ASP A 306 12.93 -23.07 16.65
CA ASP A 306 14.01 -22.15 17.03
C ASP A 306 13.90 -20.79 16.30
N PHE A 307 14.65 -19.79 16.77
CA PHE A 307 14.58 -18.44 16.22
C PHE A 307 15.62 -18.21 15.13
N ASP A 308 15.16 -17.59 14.03
CA ASP A 308 15.95 -17.12 12.91
C ASP A 308 16.09 -15.60 12.90
N PHE A 309 17.09 -15.12 12.17
CA PHE A 309 17.38 -13.68 12.08
C PHE A 309 17.38 -13.20 10.63
N TYR A 310 16.42 -12.36 10.28
CA TYR A 310 16.44 -11.58 9.03
C TYR A 310 16.84 -10.15 9.32
N PHE A 311 17.83 -9.60 8.62
CA PHE A 311 18.23 -8.21 8.85
C PHE A 311 18.50 -7.46 7.56
N SER A 312 18.15 -6.17 7.61
CA SER A 312 18.26 -5.25 6.50
C SER A 312 19.67 -4.67 6.40
N ASN A 313 20.15 -4.50 5.16
CA ASN A 313 21.51 -4.10 4.82
C ASN A 313 21.54 -3.03 3.71
N ALA A 314 22.71 -2.42 3.51
CA ALA A 314 23.08 -1.84 2.22
C ALA A 314 23.77 -2.90 1.34
N GLY A 315 23.06 -3.41 0.34
CA GLY A 315 23.45 -4.60 -0.42
C GLY A 315 22.51 -5.76 -0.10
N PRO A 316 22.94 -7.03 -0.31
CA PRO A 316 22.05 -8.14 -0.04
C PRO A 316 21.67 -8.24 1.44
N MET A 317 20.36 -8.37 1.69
CA MET A 317 19.80 -8.73 2.98
C MET A 317 20.23 -10.14 3.37
N THR A 318 20.21 -10.45 4.65
CA THR A 318 20.67 -11.74 5.18
C THR A 318 19.56 -12.38 5.99
N LEU A 319 19.34 -13.68 5.77
CA LEU A 319 18.43 -14.54 6.53
C LEU A 319 19.28 -15.65 7.15
N LEU A 320 19.62 -15.51 8.42
CA LEU A 320 20.32 -16.53 9.19
C LEU A 320 19.32 -17.53 9.73
N GLN A 321 19.25 -18.69 9.08
CA GLN A 321 18.46 -19.81 9.56
C GLN A 321 19.25 -20.58 10.63
N ASN A 322 18.66 -20.78 11.80
CA ASN A 322 19.20 -21.63 12.86
C ASN A 322 19.05 -23.10 12.45
N ARG A 323 19.95 -23.94 12.95
CA ARG A 323 20.08 -25.34 12.49
C ARG A 323 19.67 -26.34 13.56
N GLY A 324 19.11 -25.86 14.68
CA GLY A 324 18.86 -26.64 15.88
C GLY A 324 20.12 -27.18 16.58
N ASP A 325 21.32 -26.77 16.16
CA ASP A 325 22.60 -27.18 16.77
C ASP A 325 23.39 -26.01 17.39
N GLY A 326 22.74 -24.85 17.51
CA GLY A 326 23.32 -23.60 18.01
C GLY A 326 24.20 -22.88 16.98
N THR A 327 24.11 -23.27 15.69
CA THR A 327 24.78 -22.58 14.58
C THR A 327 23.81 -22.16 13.50
N PHE A 328 24.17 -21.11 12.76
CA PHE A 328 23.35 -20.50 11.72
C PHE A 328 23.91 -20.76 10.30
N GLY A 329 23.03 -20.68 9.31
CA GLY A 329 23.39 -20.60 7.90
C GLY A 329 22.62 -19.47 7.19
N ASP A 330 23.32 -18.68 6.40
CA ASP A 330 22.66 -17.71 5.52
C ASP A 330 21.95 -18.42 4.37
N VAL A 331 20.64 -18.24 4.29
CA VAL A 331 19.76 -18.82 3.26
C VAL A 331 19.03 -17.76 2.44
N ALA A 332 19.37 -16.46 2.56
CA ALA A 332 18.62 -15.37 1.92
C ALA A 332 18.41 -15.56 0.41
N GLU A 333 19.47 -15.91 -0.33
CA GLU A 333 19.41 -16.14 -1.78
C GLU A 333 18.56 -17.38 -2.12
N LEU A 334 18.68 -18.45 -1.34
CA LEU A 334 17.91 -19.68 -1.53
C LEU A 334 16.42 -19.48 -1.22
N ALA A 335 16.13 -18.67 -0.22
CA ALA A 335 14.79 -18.32 0.23
C ALA A 335 14.14 -17.23 -0.65
N GLY A 336 14.92 -16.47 -1.44
CA GLY A 336 14.42 -15.44 -2.35
C GLY A 336 14.20 -14.06 -1.69
N VAL A 337 14.90 -13.77 -0.59
CA VAL A 337 14.73 -12.55 0.23
C VAL A 337 16.00 -11.68 0.29
N ASP A 338 16.98 -11.95 -0.58
CA ASP A 338 18.31 -11.34 -0.53
C ASP A 338 18.38 -9.90 -1.05
N VAL A 339 17.48 -9.41 -1.90
CA VAL A 339 17.41 -8.00 -2.38
C VAL A 339 18.80 -7.34 -2.61
N PRO A 340 19.60 -7.82 -3.57
CA PRO A 340 21.03 -7.49 -3.69
C PRO A 340 21.34 -6.01 -3.95
N ASP A 341 20.43 -5.28 -4.58
CA ASP A 341 20.59 -3.87 -4.95
C ASP A 341 19.86 -2.90 -4.00
N GLY A 342 19.32 -3.38 -2.87
CA GLY A 342 18.57 -2.57 -1.92
C GLY A 342 19.44 -1.89 -0.85
N ILE A 343 19.02 -0.72 -0.39
CA ILE A 343 19.45 -0.14 0.90
C ILE A 343 18.23 -0.11 1.80
N ALA A 344 18.12 -1.08 2.69
CA ALA A 344 17.00 -1.23 3.61
C ALA A 344 17.39 -0.90 5.04
N TRP A 345 16.45 -0.36 5.81
CA TRP A 345 16.70 0.21 7.14
C TRP A 345 15.95 -0.49 8.26
N ALA A 346 14.80 -1.10 7.96
CA ALA A 346 14.01 -1.88 8.90
C ALA A 346 13.53 -3.18 8.26
N ALA A 347 13.30 -4.19 9.09
CA ALA A 347 12.72 -5.48 8.72
C ALA A 347 11.78 -5.93 9.84
N THR A 348 10.71 -6.65 9.51
CA THR A 348 9.84 -7.28 10.51
C THR A 348 9.27 -8.59 9.96
N ALA A 349 8.82 -9.46 10.87
CA ALA A 349 8.11 -10.70 10.54
C ALA A 349 6.66 -10.61 11.04
N LEU A 350 5.71 -11.02 10.18
CA LEU A 350 4.28 -11.01 10.48
C LEU A 350 3.57 -12.06 9.62
N ASP A 351 2.45 -12.62 10.08
CA ASP A 351 1.57 -13.43 9.23
C ASP A 351 0.48 -12.51 8.67
N TYR A 352 0.67 -11.98 7.46
CA TYR A 352 -0.24 -10.92 6.96
C TYR A 352 -1.56 -11.51 6.43
N ASN A 353 -1.56 -12.79 6.05
CA ASN A 353 -2.69 -13.45 5.40
C ASN A 353 -3.40 -14.48 6.31
N ASN A 354 -2.91 -14.65 7.54
CA ASN A 354 -3.37 -15.60 8.55
C ASN A 354 -3.29 -17.07 8.12
N ASP A 355 -2.30 -17.46 7.31
CA ASP A 355 -2.15 -18.84 6.82
C ASP A 355 -1.31 -19.75 7.72
N GLY A 356 -0.69 -19.20 8.76
CA GLY A 356 0.10 -19.90 9.75
C GLY A 356 1.62 -19.84 9.54
N TRP A 357 2.09 -19.14 8.51
CA TRP A 357 3.51 -18.91 8.25
C TRP A 357 3.87 -17.44 8.42
N GLN A 358 4.95 -17.14 9.13
CA GLN A 358 5.40 -15.75 9.22
C GLN A 358 6.03 -15.32 7.89
N ASP A 359 5.46 -14.28 7.30
CA ASP A 359 5.95 -13.54 6.16
C ASP A 359 6.98 -12.49 6.60
N LEU A 360 7.72 -11.90 5.65
CA LEU A 360 8.71 -10.85 5.93
C LEU A 360 8.34 -9.55 5.23
N TYR A 361 8.49 -8.43 5.93
CA TYR A 361 8.34 -7.09 5.34
C TYR A 361 9.63 -6.29 5.51
N LEU A 362 10.05 -5.60 4.46
CA LEU A 362 11.33 -4.88 4.40
C LEU A 362 11.11 -3.41 4.01
N ALA A 363 11.64 -2.48 4.81
CA ALA A 363 11.61 -1.06 4.51
C ALA A 363 12.85 -0.65 3.74
N VAL A 364 12.66 -0.27 2.47
CA VAL A 364 13.72 0.11 1.55
C VAL A 364 13.76 1.62 1.41
N MET A 365 14.92 2.21 1.68
CA MET A 365 15.13 3.66 1.54
C MET A 365 15.44 4.03 0.09
N THR A 366 16.31 3.26 -0.58
CA THR A 366 16.77 3.51 -1.96
C THR A 366 17.51 2.29 -2.52
N THR A 367 17.96 2.33 -3.77
CA THR A 367 18.85 1.33 -4.36
C THR A 367 20.33 1.65 -4.06
N ALA A 368 21.21 0.64 -4.12
CA ALA A 368 22.64 0.75 -3.82
C ALA A 368 23.37 1.82 -4.66
N ASN A 369 22.87 2.11 -5.87
CA ASN A 369 23.40 3.15 -6.76
C ASN A 369 22.80 4.54 -6.50
N HIS A 370 21.85 4.68 -5.56
CA HIS A 370 21.11 5.91 -5.24
C HIS A 370 20.31 6.48 -6.43
N GLU A 371 19.98 5.63 -7.41
CA GLU A 371 19.33 6.01 -8.69
C GLU A 371 17.84 5.60 -8.77
N GLY A 372 17.25 5.00 -7.72
CA GLY A 372 15.84 4.62 -7.69
C GLY A 372 15.24 4.43 -6.29
N ILE A 373 13.90 4.51 -6.20
CA ILE A 373 13.10 4.09 -5.04
C ILE A 373 12.59 2.69 -5.38
N ALA A 374 13.06 1.66 -4.68
CA ALA A 374 12.49 0.33 -4.81
C ALA A 374 11.29 0.22 -3.86
N ALA A 375 10.17 -0.31 -4.35
CA ALA A 375 9.00 -0.55 -3.51
C ALA A 375 9.34 -1.49 -2.34
N ASN A 376 8.81 -1.20 -1.16
CA ASN A 376 9.00 -2.02 0.03
C ASN A 376 8.54 -3.47 -0.24
N PRO A 377 9.44 -4.47 -0.15
CA PRO A 377 9.08 -5.86 -0.35
C PRO A 377 8.22 -6.39 0.79
N LEU A 378 7.07 -6.97 0.44
CA LEU A 378 6.37 -7.96 1.27
C LEU A 378 6.66 -9.34 0.68
N PHE A 379 7.26 -10.22 1.47
CA PHE A 379 7.65 -11.57 1.09
C PHE A 379 6.69 -12.56 1.74
N HIS A 380 5.84 -13.17 0.92
CA HIS A 380 4.94 -14.22 1.34
C HIS A 380 5.69 -15.54 1.54
N ASN A 381 5.60 -16.14 2.72
CA ASN A 381 6.22 -17.41 3.04
C ASN A 381 5.44 -18.58 2.42
N ASN A 382 6.08 -19.38 1.57
CA ASN A 382 5.43 -20.48 0.87
C ASN A 382 5.28 -21.75 1.72
N GLY A 383 5.80 -21.77 2.95
CA GLY A 383 5.79 -22.92 3.86
C GLY A 383 6.75 -24.06 3.47
N ASP A 384 7.70 -23.79 2.56
CA ASP A 384 8.70 -24.75 2.09
C ASP A 384 10.15 -24.25 2.24
N GLY A 385 10.34 -23.21 3.05
CA GLY A 385 11.61 -22.52 3.24
C GLY A 385 11.92 -21.46 2.18
N THR A 386 11.00 -21.21 1.25
CA THR A 386 11.11 -20.14 0.24
C THR A 386 10.02 -19.09 0.40
N PHE A 387 10.27 -17.90 -0.13
CA PHE A 387 9.34 -16.79 -0.16
C PHE A 387 9.01 -16.38 -1.59
N SER A 388 7.76 -16.02 -1.80
CA SER A 388 7.29 -15.34 -3.00
C SER A 388 7.14 -13.87 -2.69
N ARG A 389 7.71 -12.98 -3.52
CA ARG A 389 7.38 -11.55 -3.40
C ARG A 389 5.88 -11.38 -3.69
N VAL A 390 5.13 -10.85 -2.73
CA VAL A 390 3.74 -10.45 -2.95
C VAL A 390 3.77 -9.42 -4.07
N SER A 391 2.94 -9.64 -5.09
CA SER A 391 2.88 -8.70 -6.21
C SER A 391 2.65 -7.32 -5.65
N SER A 392 3.39 -6.38 -6.21
CA SER A 392 3.16 -4.98 -6.05
C SER A 392 1.69 -4.61 -6.35
N GLY A 393 1.20 -3.44 -5.93
CA GLY A 393 -0.25 -3.13 -5.97
C GLY A 393 -1.09 -3.79 -4.85
N SER A 394 -0.45 -4.59 -4.00
CA SER A 394 -1.00 -5.04 -2.72
C SER A 394 -1.38 -3.90 -1.77
N GLY A 395 -0.90 -2.68 -2.01
CA GLY A 395 -0.99 -1.56 -1.07
C GLY A 395 0.01 -1.63 0.09
N ALA A 396 0.73 -2.75 0.24
CA ALA A 396 1.83 -2.90 1.21
C ALA A 396 3.17 -2.44 0.60
N SER A 397 3.29 -2.52 -0.72
CA SER A 397 4.45 -2.07 -1.50
C SER A 397 4.47 -0.56 -1.65
N ASP A 398 4.47 0.16 -0.52
CA ASP A 398 4.59 1.61 -0.49
C ASP A 398 5.84 2.05 -1.28
N VAL A 399 5.66 3.05 -2.13
CA VAL A 399 6.67 3.60 -3.02
C VAL A 399 7.18 4.89 -2.37
N GLY A 400 7.98 4.72 -1.33
CA GLY A 400 8.59 5.82 -0.59
C GLY A 400 9.87 5.39 0.12
N PRO A 401 10.84 6.30 0.31
CA PRO A 401 12.05 5.99 1.06
C PRO A 401 11.69 5.67 2.53
N THR A 402 11.57 4.39 2.86
CA THR A 402 11.08 3.94 4.17
C THR A 402 12.25 3.55 5.07
N MET A 403 12.17 3.93 6.34
CA MET A 403 13.26 3.73 7.31
C MET A 403 12.86 2.99 8.60
N GLY A 404 11.60 3.08 9.03
CA GLY A 404 11.09 2.40 10.23
C GLY A 404 9.85 1.55 9.94
N ILE A 405 9.69 0.45 10.68
CA ILE A 405 8.50 -0.42 10.61
C ILE A 405 8.14 -0.88 12.03
N ALA A 406 6.85 -0.80 12.36
CA ALA A 406 6.27 -1.42 13.55
C ALA A 406 4.92 -2.08 13.20
N THR A 407 4.60 -3.19 13.85
CA THR A 407 3.37 -3.98 13.62
C THR A 407 2.45 -3.99 14.84
N ALA A 408 1.14 -3.92 14.59
CA ALA A 408 0.07 -4.07 15.58
C ALA A 408 -1.25 -4.43 14.88
N ASP A 409 -2.23 -5.00 15.60
CA ASP A 409 -3.62 -5.12 15.13
C ASP A 409 -4.41 -3.94 15.72
N PHE A 410 -4.33 -2.76 15.10
CA PHE A 410 -4.71 -1.51 15.77
C PHE A 410 -6.23 -1.35 15.94
N ASP A 411 -7.00 -2.05 15.12
CA ASP A 411 -8.47 -2.04 15.17
C ASP A 411 -9.08 -3.37 15.66
N ASN A 412 -8.24 -4.27 16.19
CA ASN A 412 -8.61 -5.56 16.77
C ASN A 412 -9.47 -6.40 15.82
N ASP A 413 -9.23 -6.32 14.51
CA ASP A 413 -9.98 -7.06 13.49
C ASP A 413 -9.35 -8.43 13.15
N GLY A 414 -8.18 -8.71 13.73
CA GLY A 414 -7.45 -9.96 13.57
C GLY A 414 -6.49 -9.97 12.38
N TRP A 415 -6.22 -8.82 11.78
CA TRP A 415 -5.28 -8.68 10.67
C TRP A 415 -4.18 -7.72 11.06
N VAL A 416 -2.94 -8.21 11.10
CA VAL A 416 -1.80 -7.38 11.52
C VAL A 416 -1.54 -6.25 10.53
N ASP A 417 -1.48 -5.02 11.03
CA ASP A 417 -1.27 -3.77 10.31
C ASP A 417 0.19 -3.30 10.37
N LEU A 418 0.53 -2.30 9.55
CA LEU A 418 1.88 -1.73 9.46
C LEU A 418 1.87 -0.23 9.74
N LEU A 419 2.76 0.23 10.62
CA LEU A 419 3.15 1.64 10.73
C LEU A 419 4.53 1.83 10.10
N LEU A 420 4.58 2.63 9.04
CA LEU A 420 5.79 2.90 8.26
C LEU A 420 6.36 4.27 8.58
N GLY A 421 7.68 4.34 8.69
CA GLY A 421 8.44 5.56 8.94
C GLY A 421 9.05 6.03 7.63
N ASN A 422 8.39 6.95 6.96
CA ASN A 422 8.73 7.43 5.64
C ASN A 422 9.65 8.65 5.75
N LYS A 423 10.86 8.53 5.19
CA LYS A 423 11.81 9.64 5.09
C LYS A 423 11.12 10.81 4.38
N ASP A 424 11.23 11.99 4.98
CA ASP A 424 10.62 13.24 4.54
C ASP A 424 9.08 13.30 4.58
N HIS A 425 8.35 12.17 4.55
CA HIS A 425 6.87 12.15 4.50
C HIS A 425 6.20 11.81 5.84
N GLY A 426 6.97 11.56 6.91
CA GLY A 426 6.41 11.28 8.23
C GLY A 426 6.06 9.81 8.40
N TYR A 427 4.86 9.53 8.89
CA TYR A 427 4.44 8.16 9.23
C TYR A 427 3.17 7.78 8.48
N SER A 428 3.18 6.60 7.85
CA SER A 428 2.04 6.03 7.15
C SER A 428 1.50 4.82 7.90
N LEU A 429 0.19 4.77 8.16
CA LEU A 429 -0.51 3.61 8.71
C LEU A 429 -1.19 2.85 7.58
N LEU A 430 -0.73 1.63 7.34
CA LEU A 430 -1.30 0.72 6.36
C LEU A 430 -2.16 -0.32 7.06
N ARG A 431 -3.48 -0.21 6.87
CA ARG A 431 -4.43 -1.18 7.40
C ARG A 431 -4.47 -2.43 6.52
N ASN A 432 -4.31 -3.60 7.13
CA ASN A 432 -4.48 -4.88 6.47
C ASN A 432 -5.97 -5.22 6.31
N GLN A 433 -6.38 -5.48 5.08
CA GLN A 433 -7.76 -5.81 4.70
C GLN A 433 -7.81 -7.15 3.93
N THR A 434 -6.76 -7.97 4.06
CA THR A 434 -6.66 -9.30 3.44
C THR A 434 -7.83 -10.19 3.85
N GLY A 435 -8.36 -10.04 5.06
CA GLY A 435 -9.53 -10.78 5.54
C GLY A 435 -10.81 -10.60 4.75
N ALA A 436 -10.96 -9.50 4.00
CA ALA A 436 -12.10 -9.35 3.09
C ALA A 436 -12.04 -10.33 1.90
N GLN A 437 -10.91 -11.00 1.70
CA GLN A 437 -10.56 -11.77 0.51
C GLN A 437 -10.28 -13.24 0.81
N THR A 438 -10.05 -13.59 2.07
CA THR A 438 -9.72 -14.95 2.50
C THR A 438 -10.79 -15.51 3.46
N SER A 439 -10.72 -16.81 3.70
CA SER A 439 -11.48 -17.47 4.77
C SER A 439 -10.55 -17.97 5.88
N ASN A 440 -9.39 -17.32 6.01
CA ASN A 440 -8.39 -17.69 7.00
C ASN A 440 -8.84 -17.21 8.38
N HIS A 441 -8.46 -17.98 9.39
CA HIS A 441 -8.81 -17.77 10.78
C HIS A 441 -7.57 -17.37 11.57
N TRP A 442 -7.78 -16.79 12.74
CA TRP A 442 -6.67 -16.25 13.55
C TRP A 442 -6.90 -16.47 15.04
N PHE A 443 -5.86 -16.28 15.84
CA PHE A 443 -5.92 -16.22 17.29
C PHE A 443 -4.86 -15.25 17.82
N SER A 444 -5.27 -14.37 18.73
CA SER A 444 -4.34 -13.44 19.39
C SER A 444 -4.38 -13.61 20.91
N LEU A 445 -3.21 -13.45 21.53
CA LEU A 445 -3.01 -13.72 22.95
C LEU A 445 -2.21 -12.60 23.61
N ASP A 446 -2.86 -11.88 24.52
CA ASP A 446 -2.19 -10.93 25.41
C ASP A 446 -1.80 -11.67 26.69
N LEU A 447 -0.56 -11.50 27.13
CA LEU A 447 -0.07 -12.09 28.35
C LEU A 447 0.31 -10.99 29.34
N ALA A 448 -0.10 -11.15 30.59
CA ALA A 448 0.29 -10.28 31.68
C ALA A 448 0.97 -11.11 32.77
N GLY A 449 2.24 -10.85 33.02
CA GLY A 449 2.97 -11.49 34.11
C GLY A 449 2.52 -11.01 35.49
N ALA A 450 2.95 -11.75 36.51
CA ALA A 450 2.77 -11.38 37.90
C ALA A 450 3.68 -12.25 38.78
N GLY A 451 4.14 -11.70 39.91
CA GLY A 451 4.96 -12.46 40.86
C GLY A 451 6.38 -12.66 40.32
N PRO A 452 6.82 -13.89 39.99
CA PRO A 452 8.16 -14.16 39.47
C PRO A 452 8.35 -13.86 37.98
N VAL A 453 7.31 -13.37 37.29
CA VAL A 453 7.34 -13.02 35.87
C VAL A 453 7.06 -11.53 35.74
N ASN A 454 7.90 -10.83 34.96
CA ASN A 454 7.75 -9.42 34.63
C ASN A 454 6.35 -9.10 34.06
N ARG A 455 5.82 -7.90 34.31
CA ARG A 455 4.42 -7.57 34.00
C ARG A 455 4.10 -7.75 32.52
N ASP A 456 5.02 -7.37 31.65
CA ASP A 456 4.86 -7.44 30.20
C ASP A 456 4.95 -8.87 29.65
N ALA A 457 5.26 -9.85 30.52
CA ALA A 457 5.44 -11.26 30.17
C ALA A 457 6.54 -11.52 29.12
N VAL A 458 7.47 -10.59 28.94
CA VAL A 458 8.61 -10.71 28.03
C VAL A 458 9.39 -11.99 28.34
N GLY A 459 9.75 -12.74 27.29
CA GLY A 459 10.37 -14.06 27.39
C GLY A 459 9.39 -15.23 27.53
N THR A 460 8.08 -14.97 27.63
CA THR A 460 7.08 -16.06 27.61
C THR A 460 6.95 -16.64 26.21
N ARG A 461 7.15 -17.95 26.08
CA ARG A 461 7.02 -18.69 24.82
C ARG A 461 5.67 -19.40 24.74
N VAL A 462 4.99 -19.25 23.61
CA VAL A 462 3.70 -19.88 23.33
C VAL A 462 3.81 -20.73 22.07
N THR A 463 3.45 -22.00 22.20
CA THR A 463 3.40 -22.95 21.08
C THR A 463 1.97 -23.37 20.86
N ILE A 464 1.48 -23.27 19.63
CA ILE A 464 0.18 -23.81 19.24
C ILE A 464 0.36 -24.99 18.28
N ARG A 465 -0.59 -25.93 18.32
CA ARG A 465 -0.74 -27.00 17.33
C ARG A 465 -2.15 -26.98 16.78
N THR A 466 -2.27 -26.86 15.47
CA THR A 466 -3.55 -26.84 14.74
C THR A 466 -3.98 -28.26 14.35
N ALA A 467 -5.25 -28.40 13.96
CA ALA A 467 -5.84 -29.71 13.64
C ALA A 467 -5.25 -30.40 12.40
N ASP A 468 -4.66 -29.63 11.48
CA ASP A 468 -3.92 -30.14 10.33
C ASP A 468 -2.48 -30.57 10.69
N GLY A 469 -2.05 -30.33 11.94
CA GLY A 469 -0.77 -30.75 12.49
C GLY A 469 0.33 -29.71 12.38
N GLN A 470 0.05 -28.51 11.85
CA GLN A 470 1.02 -27.41 11.90
C GLN A 470 1.28 -27.00 13.36
N THR A 471 2.53 -26.64 13.63
CA THR A 471 2.97 -26.13 14.94
C THR A 471 3.55 -24.76 14.70
N GLN A 472 3.22 -23.79 15.55
CA GLN A 472 3.76 -22.44 15.46
C GLN A 472 4.25 -22.04 16.85
N MET A 473 5.38 -21.34 16.92
CA MET A 473 5.93 -20.80 18.15
C MET A 473 6.05 -19.28 18.05
N ARG A 474 5.68 -18.58 19.13
CA ARG A 474 5.91 -17.14 19.30
C ARG A 474 6.42 -16.88 20.71
N GLU A 475 7.19 -15.81 20.86
CA GLU A 475 7.70 -15.33 22.14
C GLU A 475 7.32 -13.86 22.32
N VAL A 476 7.01 -13.45 23.55
CA VAL A 476 6.78 -12.04 23.85
C VAL A 476 8.14 -11.32 23.82
N GLN A 477 8.37 -10.53 22.77
CA GLN A 477 9.60 -9.78 22.52
C GLN A 477 9.32 -8.29 22.57
N ASN A 478 10.15 -7.53 23.29
CA ASN A 478 10.06 -6.07 23.38
C ASN A 478 11.31 -5.43 22.76
N GLY A 479 11.15 -4.96 21.53
CA GLY A 479 12.23 -4.59 20.62
C GLY A 479 12.27 -5.53 19.40
N GLY A 480 12.96 -5.15 18.33
CA GLY A 480 13.10 -6.01 17.16
C GLY A 480 13.51 -5.24 15.90
N SER A 481 12.72 -4.26 15.48
CA SER A 481 12.97 -3.45 14.27
C SER A 481 13.70 -2.14 14.60
N LEU A 482 14.30 -1.49 13.59
CA LEU A 482 15.10 -0.29 13.81
C LEU A 482 14.25 0.85 14.38
N GLY A 483 14.60 1.30 15.59
CA GLY A 483 13.93 2.36 16.33
C GLY A 483 12.53 1.98 16.83
N ALA A 484 12.09 0.74 16.62
CA ALA A 484 10.69 0.36 16.69
C ALA A 484 10.36 -0.64 17.82
N GLY A 485 9.23 -0.41 18.49
CA GLY A 485 8.56 -1.33 19.40
C GLY A 485 7.22 -1.80 18.81
N ASN A 486 7.12 -3.10 18.52
CA ASN A 486 5.88 -3.75 18.08
C ASN A 486 4.90 -3.91 19.27
N GLU A 487 3.63 -4.17 18.98
CA GLU A 487 2.69 -4.62 20.00
C GLU A 487 3.18 -5.96 20.60
N LEU A 488 3.05 -6.14 21.92
CA LEU A 488 3.49 -7.37 22.62
C LEU A 488 2.52 -8.56 22.45
N THR A 489 1.34 -8.31 21.86
CA THR A 489 0.30 -9.30 21.60
C THR A 489 0.82 -10.36 20.64
N LEU A 490 0.72 -11.64 21.04
CA LEU A 490 1.12 -12.74 20.17
C LEU A 490 0.02 -13.04 19.16
N HIS A 491 0.36 -13.07 17.87
CA HIS A 491 -0.57 -13.35 16.78
C HIS A 491 -0.26 -14.69 16.08
N PHE A 492 -1.31 -15.46 15.80
CA PHE A 492 -1.24 -16.75 15.12
C PHE A 492 -2.30 -16.83 14.01
N GLY A 493 -1.87 -16.97 12.76
CA GLY A 493 -2.75 -17.39 11.67
C GLY A 493 -3.04 -18.89 11.76
N LEU A 494 -4.28 -19.27 11.50
CA LEU A 494 -4.76 -20.66 11.63
C LEU A 494 -5.15 -21.25 10.26
N GLY A 495 -4.97 -20.50 9.19
CA GLY A 495 -5.37 -20.88 7.85
C GLY A 495 -6.89 -21.06 7.70
N PRO A 496 -7.33 -21.63 6.57
CA PRO A 496 -8.74 -21.88 6.32
C PRO A 496 -9.24 -23.12 7.09
N SER A 497 -10.55 -23.19 7.34
CA SER A 497 -11.12 -24.39 7.98
C SER A 497 -10.94 -25.66 7.14
N ALA A 498 -10.14 -26.61 7.63
CA ALA A 498 -9.91 -27.91 6.99
C ALA A 498 -11.12 -28.85 7.03
N SER A 499 -12.17 -28.54 7.80
CA SER A 499 -13.33 -29.41 8.02
C SER A 499 -14.64 -28.65 8.15
N SER A 500 -15.77 -29.36 8.17
CA SER A 500 -17.10 -28.74 8.37
C SER A 500 -17.39 -28.31 9.83
N GLY A 501 -16.39 -28.36 10.71
CA GLY A 501 -16.46 -27.91 12.11
C GLY A 501 -15.89 -26.51 12.32
N PRO A 502 -16.07 -25.93 13.53
CA PRO A 502 -15.41 -24.68 13.90
C PRO A 502 -13.89 -24.86 13.93
N VAL A 503 -13.14 -23.86 13.49
CA VAL A 503 -11.67 -23.85 13.59
C VAL A 503 -11.27 -23.67 15.05
N SER A 504 -10.31 -24.48 15.48
CA SER A 504 -9.78 -24.45 16.84
C SER A 504 -8.31 -24.84 16.85
N ILE A 505 -7.60 -24.33 17.85
CA ILE A 505 -6.26 -24.78 18.21
C ILE A 505 -6.43 -26.07 19.03
N ASP A 506 -5.83 -27.17 18.54
CA ASP A 506 -5.91 -28.47 19.20
C ASP A 506 -5.17 -28.46 20.53
N GLU A 507 -4.01 -27.79 20.57
CA GLU A 507 -3.14 -27.69 21.73
C GLU A 507 -2.48 -26.30 21.78
N LEU A 508 -2.56 -25.64 22.92
CA LEU A 508 -1.87 -24.38 23.22
C LEU A 508 -1.03 -24.60 24.46
N THR A 509 0.28 -24.39 24.35
CA THR A 509 1.24 -24.50 25.45
C THR A 509 1.84 -23.13 25.74
N ILE A 510 1.80 -22.70 27.00
CA ILE A 510 2.43 -21.47 27.50
C ILE A 510 3.59 -21.88 28.40
N GLN A 511 4.80 -21.43 28.07
CA GLN A 511 6.03 -21.62 28.82
C GLN A 511 6.48 -20.26 29.36
N TRP A 512 6.28 -20.04 30.65
CA TRP A 512 6.64 -18.82 31.35
C TRP A 512 8.15 -18.76 31.66
N PRO A 513 8.75 -17.56 31.81
CA PRO A 513 10.18 -17.38 32.11
C PRO A 513 10.65 -18.10 33.38
N ASP A 514 9.78 -18.23 34.39
CA ASP A 514 10.08 -18.95 35.63
C ASP A 514 10.13 -20.49 35.48
N GLY A 515 10.01 -20.99 34.24
CA GLY A 515 9.97 -22.41 33.91
C GLY A 515 8.59 -23.05 34.06
N ARG A 516 7.56 -22.31 34.48
CA ARG A 516 6.19 -22.83 34.60
C ARG A 516 5.60 -23.11 33.21
N SER A 517 5.02 -24.29 33.04
CA SER A 517 4.36 -24.71 31.81
C SER A 517 2.86 -24.94 32.00
N GLN A 518 2.04 -24.46 31.07
CA GLN A 518 0.59 -24.69 31.04
C GLN A 518 0.16 -25.17 29.67
N GLN A 519 -0.79 -26.11 29.63
CA GLN A 519 -1.31 -26.67 28.38
C GLN A 519 -2.84 -26.62 28.37
N PHE A 520 -3.39 -26.16 27.26
CA PHE A 520 -4.83 -26.08 26.98
C PHE A 520 -5.14 -26.77 25.65
N THR A 521 -6.39 -27.17 25.43
CA THR A 521 -6.79 -27.89 24.22
C THR A 521 -8.14 -27.44 23.70
N ASN A 522 -8.36 -27.50 22.38
CA ASN A 522 -9.60 -27.11 21.71
C ASN A 522 -9.95 -25.61 21.92
N ILE A 523 -8.97 -24.72 21.77
CA ILE A 523 -9.20 -23.27 21.90
C ILE A 523 -9.92 -22.75 20.66
N PRO A 524 -11.05 -22.03 20.80
CA PRO A 524 -11.74 -21.45 19.65
C PRO A 524 -10.91 -20.38 18.93
N ALA A 525 -10.96 -20.39 17.59
CA ALA A 525 -10.37 -19.36 16.72
C ALA A 525 -11.18 -18.04 16.72
N ASP A 526 -10.69 -17.07 15.93
CA ASP A 526 -11.26 -15.76 15.60
C ASP A 526 -11.50 -14.87 16.82
N ARG A 527 -10.47 -14.76 17.65
CA ARG A 527 -10.53 -13.98 18.88
C ARG A 527 -9.18 -13.58 19.43
N LYS A 528 -9.17 -12.43 20.09
CA LYS A 528 -8.16 -12.00 21.05
C LYS A 528 -8.54 -12.46 22.46
N VAL A 529 -7.56 -12.97 23.22
CA VAL A 529 -7.74 -13.41 24.61
C VAL A 529 -6.61 -12.84 25.45
N SER A 530 -6.92 -12.24 26.60
CA SER A 530 -5.91 -11.79 27.55
C SER A 530 -5.83 -12.74 28.74
N LEU A 531 -4.63 -13.22 29.08
CA LEU A 531 -4.36 -14.14 30.20
C LEU A 531 -3.33 -13.54 31.15
N SER A 532 -3.62 -13.62 32.45
CA SER A 532 -2.65 -13.26 33.49
C SER A 532 -1.93 -14.48 34.05
N TYR A 533 -0.70 -14.30 34.52
CA TYR A 533 0.07 -15.36 35.18
C TYR A 533 -0.72 -15.97 36.36
N PRO A 534 -0.77 -17.31 36.48
CA PRO A 534 -1.60 -18.02 37.44
C PRO A 534 -1.00 -18.05 38.87
N LEU A 535 -1.11 -16.93 39.60
CA LEU A 535 -0.65 -16.83 41.00
C LEU A 535 -1.37 -17.79 41.95
N ASP A 536 -2.62 -18.14 41.64
CA ASP A 536 -3.45 -19.03 42.45
C ASP A 536 -4.48 -19.79 41.61
N ALA A 537 -5.24 -20.68 42.27
CA ALA A 537 -6.27 -21.48 41.61
C ALA A 537 -7.44 -20.64 41.04
N ALA A 538 -7.65 -19.41 41.53
CA ALA A 538 -8.68 -18.52 40.99
C ALA A 538 -8.20 -17.87 39.69
N ALA A 539 -6.92 -17.48 39.60
CA ALA A 539 -6.28 -17.02 38.37
C ALA A 539 -6.26 -18.12 37.30
N GLU A 540 -5.89 -19.36 37.65
CA GLU A 540 -5.99 -20.51 36.73
C GLU A 540 -7.43 -20.74 36.24
N ALA A 541 -8.42 -20.63 37.13
CA ALA A 541 -9.82 -20.75 36.75
C ALA A 541 -10.28 -19.59 35.83
N ALA A 542 -9.75 -18.38 36.02
CA ALA A 542 -10.02 -17.23 35.16
C ALA A 542 -9.42 -17.41 33.77
N GLN A 543 -8.19 -17.93 33.66
CA GLN A 543 -7.58 -18.29 32.37
C GLN A 543 -8.43 -19.31 31.60
N GLN A 544 -8.88 -20.37 32.29
CA GLN A 544 -9.80 -21.36 31.70
C GLN A 544 -11.13 -20.71 31.27
N ALA A 545 -11.67 -19.76 32.04
CA ALA A 545 -12.89 -19.07 31.64
C ALA A 545 -12.69 -18.14 30.43
N ALA A 546 -11.53 -17.48 30.31
CA ALA A 546 -11.19 -16.59 29.21
C ALA A 546 -10.99 -17.35 27.88
N LEU A 547 -10.33 -18.51 27.93
CA LEU A 547 -10.15 -19.39 26.77
C LEU A 547 -11.44 -20.09 26.33
N PHE A 548 -12.33 -20.38 27.29
CA PHE A 548 -13.60 -21.09 27.05
C PHE A 548 -14.81 -20.32 27.60
N PRO A 549 -15.13 -19.14 27.04
CA PRO A 549 -16.25 -18.37 27.53
C PRO A 549 -17.53 -19.17 27.31
N ASN A 550 -18.25 -19.44 28.41
CA ASN A 550 -19.51 -20.17 28.39
C ASN A 550 -20.45 -19.54 27.35
N THR A 551 -20.90 -20.34 26.39
CA THR A 551 -22.00 -20.00 25.48
C THR A 551 -23.32 -20.00 26.27
N VAL A 552 -23.47 -19.06 27.21
CA VAL A 552 -24.72 -18.78 27.91
C VAL A 552 -25.26 -17.45 27.41
N GLY A 553 -26.18 -17.55 26.44
CA GLY A 553 -27.23 -16.57 26.25
C GLY A 553 -26.90 -15.33 25.44
N GLN A 554 -26.54 -15.46 24.16
CA GLN A 554 -26.97 -14.46 23.19
C GLN A 554 -28.28 -14.91 22.56
N SER A 555 -29.31 -14.13 22.88
CA SER A 555 -30.63 -14.21 22.26
C SER A 555 -30.47 -14.17 20.75
N ALA A 556 -31.05 -15.15 20.07
CA ALA A 556 -31.18 -15.17 18.62
C ALA A 556 -31.73 -13.82 18.15
N THR A 557 -30.88 -12.99 17.56
CA THR A 557 -31.29 -11.95 16.63
C THR A 557 -31.99 -12.67 15.49
N THR A 558 -33.31 -12.49 15.45
CA THR A 558 -34.17 -13.00 14.41
C THR A 558 -33.69 -12.46 13.07
N LEU A 559 -33.08 -13.32 12.24
CA LEU A 559 -33.01 -13.10 10.80
C LEU A 559 -34.45 -12.99 10.28
N ASN A 560 -34.86 -11.78 9.93
CA ASN A 560 -36.10 -11.53 9.20
C ASN A 560 -35.94 -12.05 7.77
N LEU A 561 -36.13 -13.36 7.58
CA LEU A 561 -36.35 -13.92 6.26
C LEU A 561 -37.80 -13.57 5.82
N PRO A 562 -37.99 -13.13 4.57
CA PRO A 562 -39.32 -12.81 4.06
C PRO A 562 -40.26 -14.03 4.16
N ILE A 563 -41.53 -13.79 4.49
CA ILE A 563 -42.58 -14.80 4.76
C ILE A 563 -42.71 -15.85 3.62
N THR A 564 -42.24 -15.52 2.41
CA THR A 564 -42.17 -16.41 1.25
C THR A 564 -41.22 -17.60 1.45
N THR A 565 -40.09 -17.43 2.15
CA THR A 565 -39.11 -18.50 2.37
C THR A 565 -39.59 -19.52 3.42
N LEU A 566 -40.30 -19.05 4.45
CA LEU A 566 -40.91 -19.89 5.49
C LEU A 566 -42.03 -20.80 4.94
N LEU A 567 -42.80 -20.33 3.95
CA LEU A 567 -43.87 -21.11 3.32
C LEU A 567 -43.37 -22.26 2.44
N ILE A 568 -42.19 -22.12 1.82
CA ILE A 568 -41.59 -23.16 0.97
C ILE A 568 -41.03 -24.30 1.83
N ILE A 569 -40.32 -23.94 2.92
CA ILE A 569 -39.75 -24.91 3.85
C ILE A 569 -40.87 -25.67 4.59
N ALA A 570 -41.93 -24.98 5.03
CA ALA A 570 -43.05 -25.61 5.72
C ALA A 570 -43.81 -26.63 4.83
N ASN A 571 -43.98 -26.33 3.53
CA ASN A 571 -44.62 -27.26 2.59
C ASN A 571 -43.72 -28.47 2.27
N GLY A 572 -42.40 -28.28 2.15
CA GLY A 572 -41.41 -29.36 1.99
C GLY A 572 -41.48 -30.41 3.09
N VAL A 573 -41.49 -29.93 4.35
CA VAL A 573 -41.50 -30.80 5.53
C VAL A 573 -42.83 -31.56 5.65
N ALA A 574 -43.97 -30.95 5.32
CA ALA A 574 -45.28 -31.59 5.38
C ALA A 574 -45.43 -32.75 4.38
N TRP A 575 -44.93 -32.58 3.15
CA TRP A 575 -44.99 -33.62 2.11
C TRP A 575 -44.02 -34.77 2.37
N LEU A 576 -42.84 -34.49 2.93
CA LEU A 576 -41.89 -35.51 3.35
C LEU A 576 -42.47 -36.37 4.50
N GLY A 577 -43.13 -35.72 5.46
CA GLY A 577 -43.84 -36.40 6.56
C GLY A 577 -44.95 -37.32 6.07
N LEU A 578 -45.75 -36.89 5.08
CA LEU A 578 -46.80 -37.70 4.47
C LEU A 578 -46.24 -38.93 3.75
N LEU A 579 -45.09 -38.78 3.07
CA LEU A 579 -44.44 -39.88 2.34
C LEU A 579 -43.87 -40.94 3.28
N LEU A 580 -43.28 -40.50 4.40
CA LEU A 580 -42.78 -41.39 5.46
C LEU A 580 -43.92 -42.15 6.16
N LEU A 581 -45.07 -41.50 6.37
CA LEU A 581 -46.29 -42.14 6.90
C LEU A 581 -46.83 -43.22 5.96
N VAL A 582 -46.90 -42.96 4.65
CA VAL A 582 -47.33 -43.95 3.64
C VAL A 582 -46.33 -45.11 3.55
N PHE A 583 -45.03 -44.84 3.69
CA PHE A 583 -44.00 -45.87 3.70
C PHE A 583 -44.09 -46.77 4.95
N TYR A 584 -44.34 -46.17 6.12
CA TYR A 584 -44.46 -46.87 7.40
C TYR A 584 -45.71 -47.76 7.48
N TYR A 585 -46.86 -47.29 6.96
CA TYR A 585 -48.13 -48.04 6.99
C TYR A 585 -48.45 -48.86 5.73
N ARG A 586 -47.50 -49.01 4.79
CA ARG A 586 -47.72 -49.65 3.48
C ARG A 586 -48.32 -51.05 3.54
N HIS A 587 -47.97 -51.84 4.56
CA HIS A 587 -48.49 -53.20 4.74
C HIS A 587 -49.93 -53.22 5.25
N SER A 588 -50.29 -52.27 6.11
CA SER A 588 -51.63 -52.14 6.70
C SER A 588 -52.66 -51.59 5.70
N LEU A 589 -52.20 -50.79 4.73
CA LEU A 589 -53.05 -50.14 3.72
C LEU A 589 -53.15 -50.95 2.40
N GLY A 590 -52.52 -52.12 2.30
CA GLY A 590 -52.57 -52.97 1.10
C GLY A 590 -51.88 -52.38 -0.13
N VAL A 591 -51.01 -51.38 0.06
CA VAL A 591 -50.38 -50.62 -1.04
C VAL A 591 -49.15 -51.39 -1.53
N ARG A 592 -49.15 -51.77 -2.81
CA ARG A 592 -48.03 -52.49 -3.43
C ARG A 592 -46.81 -51.57 -3.57
N TRP A 593 -45.61 -52.14 -3.47
CA TRP A 593 -44.33 -51.40 -3.50
C TRP A 593 -44.16 -50.53 -4.77
N GLN A 594 -44.74 -50.96 -5.89
CA GLN A 594 -44.77 -50.18 -7.13
C GLN A 594 -45.58 -48.89 -6.98
N SER A 595 -46.68 -48.89 -6.22
CA SER A 595 -47.53 -47.71 -6.01
C SER A 595 -46.87 -46.67 -5.10
N VAL A 596 -46.08 -47.09 -4.10
CA VAL A 596 -45.29 -46.19 -3.24
C VAL A 596 -44.13 -45.57 -4.02
N ARG A 597 -43.50 -46.33 -4.93
CA ARG A 597 -42.52 -45.80 -5.88
C ARG A 597 -43.13 -44.73 -6.79
N TRP A 598 -44.32 -44.97 -7.32
CA TRP A 598 -45.02 -43.97 -8.14
C TRP A 598 -45.42 -42.72 -7.35
N LEU A 599 -45.76 -42.85 -6.06
CA LEU A 599 -46.04 -41.70 -5.20
C LEU A 599 -44.78 -40.90 -4.85
N GLY A 600 -43.65 -41.57 -4.58
CA GLY A 600 -42.34 -40.93 -4.39
C GLY A 600 -41.84 -40.22 -5.64
N VAL A 601 -42.03 -40.84 -6.81
CA VAL A 601 -41.78 -40.20 -8.11
C VAL A 601 -42.72 -39.03 -8.32
N LEU A 602 -44.01 -39.12 -7.97
CA LEU A 602 -44.95 -38.02 -8.10
C LEU A 602 -44.56 -36.83 -7.21
N VAL A 603 -44.16 -37.07 -5.96
CA VAL A 603 -43.71 -36.00 -5.04
C VAL A 603 -42.38 -35.40 -5.50
N LEU A 604 -41.43 -36.20 -5.97
CA LEU A 604 -40.18 -35.70 -6.57
C LEU A 604 -40.41 -34.96 -7.90
N VAL A 605 -41.41 -35.37 -8.69
CA VAL A 605 -41.79 -34.69 -9.93
C VAL A 605 -42.55 -33.40 -9.63
N VAL A 606 -43.37 -33.34 -8.58
CA VAL A 606 -44.08 -32.11 -8.18
C VAL A 606 -43.14 -31.13 -7.47
N PHE A 607 -42.23 -31.60 -6.60
CA PHE A 607 -41.17 -30.76 -6.01
C PHE A 607 -40.13 -30.37 -7.04
N GLY A 608 -39.73 -31.30 -7.91
CA GLY A 608 -38.89 -31.03 -9.05
C GLY A 608 -39.55 -30.02 -9.99
N ALA A 609 -40.85 -30.13 -10.28
CA ALA A 609 -41.57 -29.19 -11.12
C ALA A 609 -41.87 -27.85 -10.43
N ALA A 610 -42.02 -27.79 -9.10
CA ALA A 610 -42.20 -26.54 -8.35
C ALA A 610 -40.87 -25.81 -8.15
N TYR A 611 -39.79 -26.54 -7.86
CA TYR A 611 -38.41 -26.04 -7.81
C TYR A 611 -37.92 -25.65 -9.20
N LEU A 612 -38.27 -26.43 -10.24
CA LEU A 612 -38.11 -26.01 -11.62
C LEU A 612 -39.04 -24.84 -11.94
N PHE A 613 -40.29 -24.73 -11.50
CA PHE A 613 -41.11 -23.54 -11.83
C PHE A 613 -40.60 -22.26 -11.16
N SER A 614 -40.04 -22.37 -9.95
CA SER A 614 -39.40 -21.24 -9.26
C SER A 614 -38.02 -20.90 -9.84
N ASN A 615 -37.27 -21.89 -10.35
CA ASN A 615 -35.97 -21.67 -11.01
C ASN A 615 -36.06 -21.55 -12.54
N LEU A 616 -37.18 -21.87 -13.19
CA LEU A 616 -37.47 -21.68 -14.63
C LEU A 616 -38.04 -20.28 -14.89
N GLN A 617 -38.40 -19.52 -13.85
CA GLN A 617 -38.41 -18.06 -13.95
C GLN A 617 -37.01 -17.44 -13.86
N ALA A 618 -35.96 -18.23 -13.58
CA ALA A 618 -34.56 -17.79 -13.56
C ALA A 618 -33.65 -18.58 -14.53
N ALA A 619 -34.16 -19.56 -15.27
CA ALA A 619 -33.36 -20.39 -16.17
C ALA A 619 -34.21 -21.18 -17.18
N GLU A 620 -35.11 -20.52 -17.93
CA GLU A 620 -35.35 -20.97 -19.31
C GLU A 620 -34.25 -20.39 -20.19
N LYS A 621 -33.21 -21.20 -20.44
CA LYS A 621 -32.51 -21.14 -21.71
C LYS A 621 -33.54 -21.47 -22.78
N THR A 622 -34.16 -20.41 -23.32
CA THR A 622 -34.77 -20.43 -24.63
C THR A 622 -33.81 -21.12 -25.60
N PRO A 623 -34.29 -21.90 -26.57
CA PRO A 623 -33.50 -22.20 -27.74
C PRO A 623 -32.97 -20.86 -28.26
N VAL A 624 -31.71 -20.79 -28.68
CA VAL A 624 -31.23 -19.71 -29.54
C VAL A 624 -32.04 -19.79 -30.83
N ALA A 625 -33.28 -19.29 -30.79
CA ALA A 625 -33.89 -18.63 -31.91
C ALA A 625 -32.92 -17.51 -32.26
N ASN A 626 -32.64 -17.32 -33.55
CA ASN A 626 -31.95 -16.15 -34.09
C ASN A 626 -32.33 -14.90 -33.27
N GLN A 627 -31.54 -14.57 -32.23
CA GLN A 627 -31.71 -13.34 -31.52
C GLN A 627 -31.10 -12.33 -32.47
N SER A 628 -31.94 -11.40 -32.93
CA SER A 628 -31.46 -10.23 -33.63
C SER A 628 -30.31 -9.64 -32.80
N PRO A 629 -29.22 -9.17 -33.42
CA PRO A 629 -28.15 -8.50 -32.71
C PRO A 629 -28.73 -7.43 -31.78
N PRO A 630 -28.12 -7.21 -30.59
CA PRO A 630 -28.63 -6.25 -29.61
C PRO A 630 -28.81 -4.89 -30.29
N THR A 631 -29.93 -4.23 -30.00
CA THR A 631 -30.18 -2.89 -30.55
C THR A 631 -29.19 -1.90 -29.97
N LEU A 632 -28.94 -0.79 -30.67
CA LEU A 632 -28.06 0.26 -30.17
C LEU A 632 -28.47 0.73 -28.75
N ASP A 633 -29.76 0.92 -28.49
CA ASP A 633 -30.27 1.27 -27.15
C ASP A 633 -29.85 0.29 -26.04
N GLN A 634 -29.84 -1.02 -26.35
CA GLN A 634 -29.42 -2.05 -25.41
C GLN A 634 -27.92 -1.97 -25.14
N LEU A 635 -27.13 -1.73 -26.18
CA LEU A 635 -25.68 -1.56 -26.08
C LEU A 635 -25.32 -0.31 -25.27
N LEU A 636 -25.99 0.81 -25.52
CA LEU A 636 -25.80 2.07 -24.80
C LEU A 636 -26.18 1.94 -23.31
N ALA A 637 -27.28 1.25 -23.01
CA ALA A 637 -27.68 0.99 -21.63
C ALA A 637 -26.69 0.08 -20.89
N GLN A 638 -26.17 -0.96 -21.55
CA GLN A 638 -25.14 -1.84 -21.00
C GLN A 638 -23.84 -1.10 -20.70
N ALA A 639 -23.46 -0.17 -21.57
CA ALA A 639 -22.27 0.65 -21.40
C ALA A 639 -22.47 1.85 -20.45
N GLY A 640 -23.68 2.09 -19.91
CA GLY A 640 -23.95 3.25 -19.06
C GLY A 640 -23.87 4.62 -19.76
N ALA A 641 -23.95 4.64 -21.09
CA ALA A 641 -23.72 5.84 -21.91
C ALA A 641 -24.86 6.88 -21.88
N ILE A 642 -26.03 6.52 -21.33
CA ILE A 642 -27.27 7.35 -21.35
C ILE A 642 -27.46 8.13 -20.03
N VAL A 643 -26.49 8.06 -19.10
CA VAL A 643 -26.57 8.84 -17.85
C VAL A 643 -26.34 10.32 -18.16
N PRO A 644 -27.22 11.24 -17.71
CA PRO A 644 -27.03 12.67 -17.94
C PRO A 644 -25.74 13.17 -17.30
N LEU A 645 -24.93 13.88 -18.09
CA LEU A 645 -23.75 14.57 -17.58
C LEU A 645 -24.17 15.77 -16.74
N GLN A 646 -23.60 15.87 -15.54
CA GLN A 646 -23.82 16.96 -14.61
C GLN A 646 -22.51 17.74 -14.43
N ARG A 647 -22.66 19.04 -14.17
CA ARG A 647 -21.55 19.94 -13.84
C ARG A 647 -21.94 20.81 -12.66
N ALA A 648 -21.00 21.03 -11.74
CA ALA A 648 -21.09 22.13 -10.81
C ALA A 648 -21.01 23.46 -11.57
N ALA A 649 -21.79 24.46 -11.16
CA ALA A 649 -21.72 25.81 -11.72
C ALA A 649 -20.88 26.70 -10.81
N PRO A 650 -19.63 27.04 -11.18
CA PRO A 650 -18.79 27.93 -10.39
C PRO A 650 -19.30 29.38 -10.41
N SER A 651 -18.83 30.20 -9.48
CA SER A 651 -19.16 31.64 -9.46
C SER A 651 -18.47 32.39 -10.61
N GLU A 652 -19.09 33.47 -11.09
CA GLU A 652 -18.51 34.29 -12.17
C GLU A 652 -17.17 34.90 -11.75
N GLU A 653 -17.04 35.28 -10.48
CA GLU A 653 -15.83 35.86 -9.89
C GLU A 653 -14.68 34.85 -9.83
N GLU A 654 -14.96 33.60 -9.44
CA GLU A 654 -13.98 32.52 -9.39
C GLU A 654 -13.52 32.11 -10.79
N VAL A 655 -14.44 32.04 -11.76
CA VAL A 655 -14.11 31.80 -13.18
C VAL A 655 -13.24 32.93 -13.74
N ALA A 656 -13.53 34.19 -13.39
CA ALA A 656 -12.75 35.34 -13.84
C ALA A 656 -11.31 35.32 -13.27
N LEU A 657 -11.16 34.98 -11.98
CA LEU A 657 -9.86 34.79 -11.35
C LEU A 657 -9.10 33.62 -12.00
N GLY A 658 -9.76 32.48 -12.18
CA GLY A 658 -9.20 31.29 -12.83
C GLY A 658 -8.72 31.57 -14.24
N ARG A 659 -9.51 32.28 -15.05
CA ARG A 659 -9.13 32.74 -16.38
C ARG A 659 -7.87 33.60 -16.32
N ALA A 660 -7.80 34.54 -15.39
CA ALA A 660 -6.65 35.42 -15.28
C ALA A 660 -5.38 34.64 -14.93
N LEU A 661 -5.45 33.65 -14.02
CA LEU A 661 -4.31 32.82 -13.63
C LEU A 661 -3.88 31.84 -14.72
N PHE A 662 -4.83 31.16 -15.37
CA PHE A 662 -4.56 30.13 -16.39
C PHE A 662 -3.77 30.67 -17.60
N TRP A 663 -3.90 31.96 -17.89
CA TRP A 663 -3.24 32.64 -19.01
C TRP A 663 -1.97 33.42 -18.61
N ASP A 664 -1.65 33.52 -17.32
CA ASP A 664 -0.58 34.39 -16.82
C ASP A 664 0.71 33.59 -16.55
N PRO A 665 1.83 33.92 -17.22
CA PRO A 665 3.12 33.27 -16.98
C PRO A 665 3.68 33.53 -15.57
N LEU A 666 3.06 34.40 -14.78
CA LEU A 666 3.43 34.61 -13.37
C LEU A 666 3.52 33.29 -12.59
N LEU A 667 2.75 32.27 -12.98
CA LEU A 667 2.74 30.95 -12.34
C LEU A 667 3.98 30.09 -12.62
N SER A 668 4.82 30.43 -13.61
CA SER A 668 6.04 29.68 -13.92
C SER A 668 7.28 30.29 -13.27
N GLY A 669 8.29 29.48 -12.96
CA GLY A 669 9.53 29.98 -12.36
C GLY A 669 10.31 30.90 -13.28
N ASN A 670 10.34 30.61 -14.59
CA ASN A 670 11.03 31.44 -15.58
C ASN A 670 10.15 32.58 -16.11
N LYS A 671 8.85 32.61 -15.75
CA LYS A 671 7.87 33.62 -16.18
C LYS A 671 7.67 33.68 -17.71
N ASP A 672 7.97 32.58 -18.41
CA ASP A 672 7.95 32.46 -19.87
C ASP A 672 6.87 31.50 -20.40
N ILE A 673 6.22 30.73 -19.52
CA ILE A 673 5.19 29.75 -19.83
C ILE A 673 3.99 29.89 -18.87
N ALA A 674 2.78 29.61 -19.37
CA ALA A 674 1.53 29.54 -18.59
C ALA A 674 0.79 28.23 -18.87
N CYS A 675 -0.26 27.90 -18.12
CA CYS A 675 -1.05 26.68 -18.34
C CYS A 675 -1.54 26.57 -19.80
N VAL A 676 -1.97 27.70 -20.37
CA VAL A 676 -2.46 27.77 -21.75
C VAL A 676 -1.39 27.53 -22.81
N THR A 677 -0.10 27.63 -22.48
CA THR A 677 0.96 27.41 -23.48
C THR A 677 0.94 25.99 -24.01
N CYS A 678 0.68 25.01 -23.15
CA CYS A 678 0.53 23.59 -23.51
C CYS A 678 -0.93 23.15 -23.73
N HIS A 679 -1.88 24.06 -23.48
CA HIS A 679 -3.32 23.81 -23.59
C HIS A 679 -4.03 24.89 -24.42
N HIS A 680 -3.41 25.31 -25.51
CA HIS A 680 -3.85 26.51 -26.22
C HIS A 680 -5.13 26.25 -27.04
N PRO A 681 -6.05 27.22 -27.12
CA PRO A 681 -7.24 27.18 -27.98
C PRO A 681 -6.98 26.76 -29.44
N ASP A 682 -5.89 27.25 -30.04
CA ASP A 682 -5.54 26.96 -31.44
C ASP A 682 -5.07 25.52 -31.68
N ALA A 683 -4.74 24.79 -30.61
CA ALA A 683 -4.33 23.38 -30.62
C ALA A 683 -5.38 22.48 -29.94
N ALA A 684 -6.66 22.89 -29.97
CA ALA A 684 -7.78 22.16 -29.37
C ALA A 684 -7.54 21.80 -27.89
N THR A 685 -6.90 22.71 -27.15
CA THR A 685 -6.54 22.55 -25.73
C THR A 685 -5.49 21.47 -25.42
N GLY A 686 -4.87 20.88 -26.45
CA GLY A 686 -3.59 20.19 -26.35
C GLY A 686 -2.43 21.10 -26.82
N ASP A 687 -1.30 20.49 -27.19
CA ASP A 687 -0.09 21.20 -27.63
C ASP A 687 0.26 20.94 -29.12
N ASP A 688 -0.45 20.04 -29.82
CA ASP A 688 -0.14 19.62 -31.21
C ASP A 688 1.32 19.13 -31.44
N LEU A 689 2.06 18.93 -30.34
CA LEU A 689 3.34 18.25 -30.21
C LEU A 689 3.10 16.86 -29.63
N SER A 690 3.93 15.88 -29.99
CA SER A 690 3.90 14.56 -29.31
C SER A 690 4.20 14.73 -27.83
N LEU A 691 5.29 15.43 -27.51
CA LEU A 691 5.69 15.80 -26.16
C LEU A 691 5.87 17.33 -26.05
N PRO A 692 5.26 18.00 -25.05
CA PRO A 692 5.39 19.43 -24.83
C PRO A 692 6.81 19.91 -24.51
N ILE A 693 7.04 21.21 -24.74
CA ILE A 693 8.22 21.94 -24.26
C ILE A 693 7.79 22.87 -23.13
N GLY A 694 8.31 22.65 -21.92
CA GLY A 694 8.07 23.49 -20.75
C GLY A 694 8.78 24.85 -20.79
N THR A 695 9.30 25.29 -19.64
CA THR A 695 10.13 26.50 -19.51
C THR A 695 11.32 26.48 -20.48
N GLY A 696 11.72 27.64 -21.01
CA GLY A 696 12.82 27.79 -21.96
C GLY A 696 12.43 27.64 -23.43
N GLY A 697 11.15 27.37 -23.72
CA GLY A 697 10.59 27.29 -25.07
C GLY A 697 10.00 28.61 -25.58
N GLU A 698 10.13 28.86 -26.89
CA GLU A 698 9.50 29.97 -27.61
C GLU A 698 8.68 29.45 -28.80
N GLY A 699 7.53 30.09 -29.06
CA GLY A 699 6.56 29.70 -30.07
C GLY A 699 5.39 28.90 -29.49
N LEU A 700 4.44 28.58 -30.36
CA LEU A 700 3.21 27.90 -30.03
C LEU A 700 3.05 26.62 -30.87
N ALA A 701 2.52 25.57 -30.25
CA ALA A 701 2.22 24.30 -30.92
C ALA A 701 3.43 23.77 -31.69
N ARG A 702 3.25 23.31 -32.94
CA ARG A 702 4.35 22.83 -33.82
C ARG A 702 5.45 23.85 -34.10
N ALA A 703 5.22 25.14 -33.85
CA ALA A 703 6.23 26.18 -34.01
C ALA A 703 7.07 26.38 -32.73
N ARG A 704 6.71 25.74 -31.62
CA ARG A 704 7.43 25.85 -30.34
C ARG A 704 8.77 25.12 -30.41
N ILE A 705 9.85 25.83 -30.05
CA ILE A 705 11.23 25.34 -30.09
C ILE A 705 11.99 25.77 -28.83
N PHE A 706 13.07 25.06 -28.50
CA PHE A 706 14.03 25.52 -27.51
C PHE A 706 14.86 26.69 -28.05
N VAL A 707 14.89 27.80 -27.31
CA VAL A 707 15.65 29.00 -27.73
C VAL A 707 16.90 29.25 -26.90
N ASN A 708 16.94 28.84 -25.62
CA ASN A 708 18.13 28.89 -24.77
C ASN A 708 18.02 27.82 -23.66
N GLY A 709 19.13 27.19 -23.27
CA GLY A 709 19.17 26.31 -22.10
C GLY A 709 19.10 24.81 -22.42
N ARG A 710 18.68 24.02 -21.42
CA ARG A 710 18.63 22.55 -21.48
C ARG A 710 17.40 22.12 -22.28
N GLN A 711 17.57 21.21 -23.23
CA GLN A 711 16.49 20.67 -24.07
C GLN A 711 15.87 19.48 -23.34
N ILE A 712 14.80 19.70 -22.56
CA ILE A 712 14.06 18.64 -21.87
C ILE A 712 12.61 18.69 -22.32
N LEU A 713 12.11 17.58 -22.83
CA LEU A 713 10.71 17.39 -23.16
C LEU A 713 9.92 17.03 -21.89
N VAL A 714 8.68 17.51 -21.80
CA VAL A 714 7.73 16.97 -20.83
C VAL A 714 7.48 15.51 -21.19
N PRO A 715 7.61 14.56 -20.24
CA PRO A 715 7.72 13.13 -20.56
C PRO A 715 6.44 12.50 -21.12
N ARG A 716 5.33 13.25 -21.18
CA ARG A 716 4.04 12.79 -21.70
C ARG A 716 3.35 13.86 -22.53
N ASN A 717 2.51 13.39 -23.45
CA ASN A 717 1.63 14.22 -24.25
C ASN A 717 0.67 15.03 -23.36
N ALA A 718 0.47 16.30 -23.68
CA ALA A 718 -0.48 17.16 -22.97
C ALA A 718 -1.91 16.68 -23.21
N THR A 719 -2.58 16.22 -22.16
CA THR A 719 -3.99 15.82 -22.25
C THR A 719 -4.86 17.03 -22.58
N PRO A 720 -5.76 16.95 -23.58
CA PRO A 720 -6.77 17.97 -23.80
C PRO A 720 -7.63 18.15 -22.55
N ILE A 721 -8.00 19.39 -22.25
CA ILE A 721 -8.71 19.74 -21.01
C ILE A 721 -10.23 19.87 -21.21
N PHE A 722 -10.76 19.27 -22.28
CA PHE A 722 -12.20 19.23 -22.51
C PHE A 722 -12.91 18.41 -21.45
N ASN A 723 -14.03 18.95 -20.93
CA ASN A 723 -14.97 18.23 -20.07
C ASN A 723 -14.39 17.68 -18.76
N LEU A 724 -13.22 18.15 -18.30
CA LEU A 724 -12.61 17.69 -17.04
C LEU A 724 -13.39 18.12 -15.78
N GLY A 725 -14.28 19.12 -15.90
CA GLY A 725 -15.13 19.60 -14.81
C GLY A 725 -16.47 18.87 -14.65
N LEU A 726 -16.67 17.77 -15.36
CA LEU A 726 -17.88 16.94 -15.22
C LEU A 726 -17.81 16.05 -13.99
N ASP A 727 -18.96 15.77 -13.39
CA ASP A 727 -19.07 14.85 -12.25
C ASP A 727 -18.53 13.46 -12.61
N GLY A 728 -17.76 12.86 -11.71
CA GLY A 728 -17.11 11.56 -11.89
C GLY A 728 -15.72 11.62 -12.52
N MET A 729 -15.21 12.80 -12.89
CA MET A 729 -13.80 13.00 -13.26
C MET A 729 -12.88 12.98 -12.03
N ASP A 730 -12.80 11.83 -11.37
CA ASP A 730 -12.12 11.66 -10.08
C ASP A 730 -10.66 11.21 -10.20
N VAL A 731 -10.17 11.00 -11.43
CA VAL A 731 -8.81 10.51 -11.70
C VAL A 731 -8.20 11.33 -12.84
N LEU A 732 -7.09 12.02 -12.57
CA LEU A 732 -6.39 12.91 -13.51
C LEU A 732 -4.92 12.53 -13.69
N PHE A 733 -4.29 13.15 -14.70
CA PHE A 733 -3.05 12.71 -15.32
C PHE A 733 -3.16 11.35 -16.04
N TRP A 734 -2.13 10.97 -16.80
CA TRP A 734 -2.07 9.69 -17.51
C TRP A 734 -1.81 8.50 -16.57
N ASP A 735 -1.07 8.69 -15.48
CA ASP A 735 -0.75 7.68 -14.45
C ASP A 735 -1.75 7.67 -13.28
N GLY A 736 -2.67 8.63 -13.24
CA GLY A 736 -3.66 8.69 -12.17
C GLY A 736 -3.10 9.15 -10.84
N ARG A 737 -1.93 9.80 -10.84
CA ARG A 737 -1.30 10.33 -9.62
C ARG A 737 -2.12 11.41 -8.92
N VAL A 738 -3.25 11.83 -9.47
CA VAL A 738 -4.25 12.58 -8.72
C VAL A 738 -5.55 11.79 -8.81
N SER A 739 -5.96 11.22 -7.69
CA SER A 739 -7.19 10.43 -7.64
C SER A 739 -7.98 10.66 -6.36
N GLY A 740 -9.31 10.64 -6.44
CA GLY A 740 -10.21 10.82 -5.30
C GLY A 740 -11.19 11.97 -5.48
N THR A 741 -11.89 12.31 -4.40
CA THR A 741 -12.94 13.34 -4.35
C THR A 741 -12.73 14.25 -3.16
N ALA A 742 -13.36 15.43 -3.13
CA ALA A 742 -13.30 16.30 -1.96
C ALA A 742 -13.85 15.63 -0.68
N VAL A 743 -14.78 14.67 -0.81
CA VAL A 743 -15.34 13.91 0.32
C VAL A 743 -14.37 12.86 0.84
N SER A 744 -13.63 12.21 -0.05
CA SER A 744 -12.67 11.15 0.29
C SER A 744 -11.23 11.65 0.44
N LEU A 745 -10.99 12.96 0.24
CA LEU A 745 -9.68 13.57 -0.01
C LEU A 745 -9.01 12.97 -1.28
N PHE A 746 -7.88 13.57 -1.68
CA PHE A 746 -7.13 13.18 -2.88
C PHE A 746 -5.85 12.45 -2.50
N ASP A 747 -5.59 11.34 -3.19
CA ASP A 747 -4.27 10.73 -3.29
C ASP A 747 -3.43 11.51 -4.31
N SER A 748 -2.19 11.85 -3.95
CA SER A 748 -1.33 12.69 -4.77
C SER A 748 0.16 12.62 -4.40
N PRO A 749 1.08 13.03 -5.30
CA PRO A 749 2.52 13.09 -4.99
C PRO A 749 2.90 13.98 -3.81
N ALA A 750 2.03 14.93 -3.44
CA ALA A 750 2.27 15.79 -2.28
C ALA A 750 1.79 15.15 -0.96
N ASN A 751 1.05 14.05 -1.02
CA ASN A 751 0.48 13.36 0.14
C ASN A 751 -0.08 14.36 1.19
N ASP A 752 0.44 14.35 2.42
CA ASP A 752 0.05 15.21 3.54
C ASP A 752 0.34 16.71 3.34
N ASP A 753 1.24 17.05 2.42
CA ASP A 753 1.50 18.45 2.07
C ASP A 753 0.41 19.05 1.17
N LEU A 754 -0.44 18.22 0.54
CA LEU A 754 -1.54 18.71 -0.28
C LEU A 754 -2.57 19.45 0.61
N PRO A 755 -2.80 20.76 0.39
CA PRO A 755 -3.68 21.55 1.24
C PRO A 755 -5.14 21.07 1.20
N LEU A 756 -5.82 21.23 2.33
CA LEU A 756 -7.27 21.03 2.43
C LEU A 756 -8.02 22.14 1.68
N GLY A 757 -9.30 21.91 1.35
CA GLY A 757 -10.15 22.92 0.70
C GLY A 757 -10.18 22.88 -0.83
N LEU A 758 -9.50 21.92 -1.45
CA LEU A 758 -9.62 21.63 -2.89
C LEU A 758 -11.00 21.04 -3.22
N THR A 759 -11.67 21.62 -4.22
CA THR A 759 -13.09 21.37 -4.51
C THR A 759 -13.36 20.10 -5.33
N ASN A 760 -12.41 19.65 -6.14
CA ASN A 760 -12.51 18.47 -7.01
C ASN A 760 -11.11 18.04 -7.49
N ALA A 761 -11.02 16.90 -8.18
CA ALA A 761 -9.74 16.37 -8.67
C ALA A 761 -9.05 17.34 -9.64
N LEU A 762 -9.81 18.13 -10.41
CA LEU A 762 -9.28 19.16 -11.31
C LEU A 762 -8.56 20.28 -10.56
N ALA A 763 -9.07 20.69 -9.40
CA ALA A 763 -8.38 21.61 -8.51
C ALA A 763 -7.10 20.99 -7.95
N ALA A 764 -7.14 19.72 -7.51
CA ALA A 764 -5.95 19.01 -7.04
C ALA A 764 -4.88 18.87 -8.13
N GLN A 765 -5.29 18.56 -9.37
CA GLN A 765 -4.39 18.47 -10.52
C GLN A 765 -3.68 19.80 -10.79
N ALA A 766 -4.39 20.93 -10.68
CA ALA A 766 -3.85 22.27 -10.94
C ALA A 766 -2.73 22.68 -9.97
N MET A 767 -2.54 21.95 -8.87
CA MET A 767 -1.45 22.17 -7.92
C MET A 767 -0.07 21.76 -8.47
N PHE A 768 0.01 20.82 -9.43
CA PHE A 768 1.26 20.12 -9.76
C PHE A 768 2.08 20.70 -10.94
N PRO A 769 1.50 21.16 -12.07
CA PRO A 769 2.29 21.67 -13.20
C PRO A 769 3.26 22.79 -12.80
N VAL A 770 2.84 23.66 -11.87
CA VAL A 770 3.66 24.75 -11.31
C VAL A 770 4.84 24.30 -10.45
N THR A 771 4.82 23.03 -10.00
CA THR A 771 5.90 22.42 -9.19
C THR A 771 6.82 21.51 -10.01
N SER A 772 6.40 21.17 -11.24
CA SER A 772 7.12 20.28 -12.15
C SER A 772 8.28 21.01 -12.81
N ARG A 773 9.48 20.44 -12.70
CA ARG A 773 10.73 21.00 -13.26
C ARG A 773 10.68 21.10 -14.78
N ASP A 774 10.06 20.12 -15.43
CA ASP A 774 10.05 19.98 -16.88
C ASP A 774 8.87 20.73 -17.52
N GLU A 775 7.93 21.22 -16.71
CA GLU A 775 6.78 21.99 -17.14
C GLU A 775 6.95 23.49 -16.83
N MET A 776 6.50 23.96 -15.67
CA MET A 776 6.42 25.40 -15.37
C MET A 776 7.44 25.88 -14.33
N ARG A 777 8.01 24.99 -13.51
CA ARG A 777 8.88 25.41 -12.42
C ARG A 777 10.28 25.82 -12.88
N GLY A 778 10.84 25.10 -13.85
CA GLY A 778 12.22 25.28 -14.30
C GLY A 778 13.27 24.58 -13.43
N HIS A 779 14.51 24.59 -13.92
CA HIS A 779 15.64 23.85 -13.38
C HIS A 779 16.64 24.74 -12.62
N ALA A 780 17.41 24.12 -11.72
CA ALA A 780 18.35 24.85 -10.89
C ALA A 780 19.43 25.54 -11.76
N GLY A 781 19.46 26.88 -11.71
CA GLY A 781 20.37 27.69 -12.53
C GLY A 781 19.66 28.49 -13.62
N ASP A 782 18.37 28.20 -13.87
CA ASP A 782 17.56 28.98 -14.79
C ASP A 782 17.37 30.43 -14.31
N GLU A 783 17.18 31.31 -15.29
CA GLU A 783 16.83 32.71 -15.09
C GLU A 783 15.43 32.96 -15.64
N ASP A 784 14.71 33.89 -15.02
CA ASP A 784 13.44 34.39 -15.53
C ASP A 784 13.63 35.32 -16.73
N ILE A 785 12.53 35.71 -17.37
CA ILE A 785 12.55 36.65 -18.52
C ILE A 785 13.16 38.03 -18.20
N PHE A 786 13.39 38.36 -16.92
CA PHE A 786 14.02 39.59 -16.48
C PHE A 786 15.52 39.42 -16.16
N GLY A 787 16.07 38.23 -16.38
CA GLY A 787 17.44 37.86 -16.05
C GLY A 787 17.69 37.73 -14.54
N GLN A 788 16.65 37.53 -13.74
CA GLN A 788 16.78 37.19 -12.33
C GLN A 788 16.85 35.67 -12.17
N ARG A 789 17.59 35.19 -11.18
CA ARG A 789 17.65 33.76 -10.87
C ARG A 789 16.25 33.26 -10.47
N ASN A 790 15.79 32.17 -11.08
CA ASN A 790 14.55 31.50 -10.71
C ASN A 790 14.65 30.96 -9.26
N SER A 791 13.90 31.57 -8.34
CA SER A 791 13.85 31.21 -6.93
C SER A 791 13.21 29.84 -6.70
N LEU A 792 12.10 29.56 -7.39
CA LEU A 792 11.37 28.29 -7.28
C LEU A 792 12.23 27.09 -7.66
N ALA A 793 13.12 27.25 -8.65
CA ALA A 793 14.06 26.22 -9.05
C ALA A 793 15.07 25.83 -7.95
N THR A 794 15.28 26.68 -6.95
CA THR A 794 16.19 26.42 -5.81
C THR A 794 15.57 25.61 -4.68
N ILE A 795 14.24 25.53 -4.64
CA ILE A 795 13.49 24.73 -3.67
C ILE A 795 13.76 23.24 -3.92
N LYS A 796 13.61 22.35 -2.92
CA LYS A 796 13.76 20.90 -3.15
C LYS A 796 12.44 20.29 -3.63
N ASP A 797 12.50 19.18 -4.37
CA ASP A 797 11.35 18.64 -5.10
C ASP A 797 10.22 18.15 -4.19
N TYR A 798 10.56 17.71 -2.98
CA TYR A 798 9.60 17.31 -1.96
C TYR A 798 8.97 18.49 -1.19
N GLN A 799 9.42 19.74 -1.37
CA GLN A 799 8.92 20.88 -0.58
C GLN A 799 7.71 21.56 -1.25
N PHE A 800 6.64 20.80 -1.47
CA PHE A 800 5.43 21.26 -2.15
C PHE A 800 4.80 22.50 -1.51
N THR A 801 4.57 22.46 -0.20
CA THR A 801 3.99 23.60 0.55
C THR A 801 4.79 24.88 0.34
N ARG A 802 6.12 24.79 0.43
CA ARG A 802 7.00 25.96 0.23
C ARG A 802 6.92 26.51 -1.19
N MET A 803 6.84 25.65 -2.21
CA MET A 803 6.70 26.08 -3.61
C MET A 803 5.39 26.86 -3.80
N TRP A 804 4.29 26.34 -3.24
CA TRP A 804 2.98 26.98 -3.31
C TRP A 804 2.90 28.27 -2.51
N GLU A 805 3.53 28.34 -1.34
CA GLU A 805 3.64 29.57 -0.55
C GLU A 805 4.42 30.67 -1.29
N GLU A 806 5.57 30.32 -1.89
CA GLU A 806 6.37 31.28 -2.66
C GLU A 806 5.58 31.78 -3.90
N LEU A 807 4.90 30.88 -4.62
CA LEU A 807 4.03 31.25 -5.73
C LEU A 807 2.86 32.13 -5.30
N MET A 808 2.18 31.78 -4.20
CA MET A 808 1.03 32.54 -3.72
C MET A 808 1.44 33.94 -3.25
N ALA A 809 2.62 34.07 -2.64
CA ALA A 809 3.19 35.37 -2.28
C ALA A 809 3.44 36.25 -3.53
N GLU A 810 3.95 35.66 -4.62
CA GLU A 810 4.14 36.37 -5.90
C GLU A 810 2.82 36.81 -6.53
N ILE A 811 1.81 35.93 -6.53
CA ILE A 811 0.46 36.25 -7.02
C ILE A 811 -0.14 37.42 -6.22
N LEU A 812 -0.09 37.36 -4.90
CA LEU A 812 -0.65 38.39 -4.02
C LEU A 812 0.16 39.70 -4.03
N ALA A 813 1.39 39.69 -4.55
CA ALA A 813 2.14 40.93 -4.76
C ALA A 813 1.54 41.80 -5.90
N VAL A 814 0.71 41.23 -6.77
CA VAL A 814 0.02 41.95 -7.85
C VAL A 814 -1.32 42.51 -7.35
N PRO A 815 -1.53 43.85 -7.33
CA PRO A 815 -2.76 44.44 -6.81
C PRO A 815 -4.04 43.96 -7.52
N GLY A 816 -3.95 43.71 -8.83
CA GLY A 816 -5.08 43.18 -9.62
C GLY A 816 -5.55 41.81 -9.13
N TYR A 817 -4.62 40.93 -8.75
CA TYR A 817 -4.99 39.63 -8.18
C TYR A 817 -5.61 39.78 -6.79
N GLN A 818 -5.10 40.67 -5.93
CA GLN A 818 -5.74 40.92 -4.63
C GLN A 818 -7.21 41.34 -4.75
N GLU A 819 -7.58 42.12 -5.77
CA GLU A 819 -8.98 42.50 -6.02
C GLU A 819 -9.80 41.30 -6.49
N MET A 820 -9.26 40.49 -7.40
CA MET A 820 -9.94 39.28 -7.89
C MET A 820 -10.13 38.21 -6.81
N PHE A 821 -9.11 37.98 -5.96
CA PHE A 821 -9.23 37.05 -4.82
C PHE A 821 -10.27 37.52 -3.80
N ARG A 822 -10.34 38.82 -3.48
CA ARG A 822 -11.40 39.34 -2.60
C ARG A 822 -12.81 39.20 -3.19
N ALA A 823 -12.92 39.18 -4.52
CA ALA A 823 -14.20 38.97 -5.19
C ALA A 823 -14.59 37.48 -5.20
N ALA A 824 -13.65 36.59 -5.49
CA ALA A 824 -13.88 35.14 -5.54
C ALA A 824 -14.06 34.51 -4.15
N TYR A 825 -13.30 34.98 -3.15
CA TYR A 825 -13.28 34.45 -1.78
C TYR A 825 -13.49 35.59 -0.75
N PRO A 826 -14.69 36.21 -0.72
CA PRO A 826 -14.94 37.40 0.11
C PRO A 826 -14.85 37.15 1.63
N ASP A 827 -15.00 35.89 2.04
CA ASP A 827 -14.98 35.48 3.45
C ASP A 827 -13.56 35.06 3.93
N VAL A 828 -12.57 35.02 3.03
CA VAL A 828 -11.19 34.62 3.35
C VAL A 828 -10.29 35.86 3.36
N PRO A 829 -9.65 36.20 4.50
CA PRO A 829 -8.67 37.28 4.55
C PRO A 829 -7.50 37.03 3.60
N LEU A 830 -6.96 38.08 2.96
CA LEU A 830 -5.84 37.94 2.02
C LEU A 830 -4.61 37.19 2.61
N ALA A 831 -4.38 37.33 3.91
CA ALA A 831 -3.24 36.68 4.59
C ALA A 831 -3.46 35.19 4.85
N GLU A 832 -4.70 34.70 4.70
CA GLU A 832 -5.11 33.31 4.87
C GLU A 832 -5.33 32.60 3.52
N LEU A 833 -5.17 33.30 2.40
CA LEU A 833 -5.27 32.70 1.08
C LEU A 833 -4.02 31.87 0.77
N GLY A 834 -4.18 30.55 0.65
CA GLY A 834 -3.19 29.65 0.09
C GLY A 834 -3.38 29.38 -1.41
N PHE A 835 -2.49 28.58 -1.98
CA PHE A 835 -2.49 28.26 -3.41
C PHE A 835 -3.67 27.36 -3.82
N GLU A 836 -4.28 26.63 -2.89
CA GLU A 836 -5.52 25.88 -3.10
C GLU A 836 -6.67 26.77 -3.60
N HIS A 837 -6.72 28.04 -3.20
CA HIS A 837 -7.68 29.02 -3.71
C HIS A 837 -7.40 29.38 -5.17
N ALA A 838 -6.12 29.52 -5.54
CA ALA A 838 -5.73 29.74 -6.94
C ALA A 838 -6.07 28.52 -7.81
N ALA A 839 -5.84 27.32 -7.28
CA ALA A 839 -6.13 26.06 -7.95
C ALA A 839 -7.63 25.81 -8.15
N ASN A 840 -8.45 26.08 -7.13
CA ASN A 840 -9.91 26.05 -7.22
C ASN A 840 -10.43 27.01 -8.30
N ALA A 841 -9.90 28.23 -8.34
CA ALA A 841 -10.26 29.20 -9.39
C ALA A 841 -9.89 28.70 -10.80
N MET A 842 -8.68 28.16 -10.99
CA MET A 842 -8.28 27.56 -12.27
C MET A 842 -9.16 26.37 -12.67
N ALA A 843 -9.56 25.52 -11.72
CA ALA A 843 -10.48 24.42 -11.99
C ALA A 843 -11.89 24.92 -12.37
N ALA A 844 -12.40 25.95 -11.69
CA ALA A 844 -13.66 26.60 -12.02
C ALA A 844 -13.67 27.16 -13.44
N TYR A 845 -12.60 27.86 -13.83
CA TYR A 845 -12.45 28.36 -15.21
C TYR A 845 -12.48 27.24 -16.23
N GLN A 846 -11.71 26.17 -15.99
CA GLN A 846 -11.68 25.03 -16.91
C GLN A 846 -13.05 24.33 -17.01
N ALA A 847 -13.72 24.13 -15.88
CA ALA A 847 -15.04 23.51 -15.81
C ALA A 847 -16.13 24.34 -16.52
N ASP A 848 -16.05 25.66 -16.48
CA ASP A 848 -17.03 26.52 -17.16
C ASP A 848 -16.77 26.63 -18.66
N ILE A 849 -15.51 26.92 -19.04
CA ILE A 849 -15.16 27.29 -20.42
C ILE A 849 -14.93 26.10 -21.34
N PHE A 850 -14.39 24.99 -20.83
CA PHE A 850 -14.02 23.83 -21.66
C PHE A 850 -15.01 22.65 -21.55
N THR A 851 -16.21 22.89 -21.00
CA THR A 851 -17.28 21.89 -20.96
C THR A 851 -18.20 22.04 -22.17
N PHE A 852 -18.15 21.05 -23.07
CA PHE A 852 -18.91 20.99 -24.32
C PHE A 852 -19.74 19.71 -24.40
N LEU A 853 -21.06 19.88 -24.42
CA LEU A 853 -22.07 18.81 -24.44
C LEU A 853 -23.07 18.98 -25.60
N ASP A 854 -22.62 19.55 -26.73
CA ASP A 854 -23.44 19.86 -27.91
C ASP A 854 -22.95 19.16 -29.19
N SER A 855 -22.13 18.11 -29.07
CA SER A 855 -21.76 17.27 -30.20
C SER A 855 -22.99 16.68 -30.91
N PRO A 856 -22.88 16.31 -32.19
CA PRO A 856 -23.92 15.55 -32.88
C PRO A 856 -24.40 14.35 -32.05
N TRP A 857 -23.47 13.62 -31.43
CA TRP A 857 -23.77 12.48 -30.58
C TRP A 857 -24.51 12.87 -29.29
N ASP A 858 -24.13 13.95 -28.62
CA ASP A 858 -24.85 14.45 -27.43
C ASP A 858 -26.29 14.82 -27.74
N ARG A 859 -26.50 15.50 -28.86
CA ARG A 859 -27.86 15.86 -29.31
C ARG A 859 -28.68 14.62 -29.61
N TYR A 860 -28.07 13.59 -30.18
CA TYR A 860 -28.73 12.28 -30.38
C TYR A 860 -29.13 11.65 -29.05
N LEU A 861 -28.23 11.58 -28.07
CA LEU A 861 -28.53 11.05 -26.72
C LEU A 861 -29.61 11.85 -25.98
N GLN A 862 -29.73 13.15 -26.26
CA GLN A 862 -30.78 14.03 -25.74
C GLN A 862 -32.12 13.90 -26.50
N GLY A 863 -32.23 12.98 -27.45
CA GLY A 863 -33.47 12.66 -28.18
C GLY A 863 -33.63 13.36 -29.54
N ASN A 864 -32.63 14.07 -30.03
CA ASN A 864 -32.63 14.60 -31.39
C ASN A 864 -32.09 13.55 -32.38
N GLU A 865 -32.98 12.64 -32.81
CA GLU A 865 -32.65 11.56 -33.76
C GLU A 865 -32.08 12.06 -35.10
N THR A 866 -32.33 13.31 -35.48
CA THR A 866 -31.82 13.91 -36.73
C THR A 866 -30.44 14.55 -36.60
N ALA A 867 -29.84 14.54 -35.41
CA ALA A 867 -28.53 15.13 -35.16
C ALA A 867 -27.38 14.29 -35.76
N VAL A 868 -27.61 13.01 -36.02
CA VAL A 868 -26.62 12.06 -36.54
C VAL A 868 -27.14 11.37 -37.81
N SER A 869 -26.21 10.91 -38.65
CA SER A 869 -26.54 10.15 -39.86
C SER A 869 -26.69 8.65 -39.55
N ALA A 870 -27.24 7.88 -40.49
CA ALA A 870 -27.27 6.42 -40.39
C ALA A 870 -25.87 5.79 -40.29
N GLU A 871 -24.85 6.45 -40.85
CA GLU A 871 -23.46 5.99 -40.79
C GLU A 871 -22.86 6.17 -39.39
N VAL A 872 -23.16 7.29 -38.72
CA VAL A 872 -22.77 7.51 -37.32
C VAL A 872 -23.42 6.47 -36.40
N LEU A 873 -24.70 6.14 -36.64
CA LEU A 873 -25.39 5.09 -35.87
C LEU A 873 -24.75 3.71 -36.09
N ALA A 874 -24.39 3.37 -37.33
CA ALA A 874 -23.66 2.14 -37.63
C ALA A 874 -22.27 2.11 -36.93
N GLY A 875 -21.58 3.25 -36.88
CA GLY A 875 -20.31 3.37 -36.15
C GLY A 875 -20.46 3.23 -34.64
N ALA A 876 -21.54 3.78 -34.07
CA ALA A 876 -21.87 3.58 -32.66
C ALA A 876 -22.19 2.10 -32.35
N GLU A 877 -22.95 1.42 -33.21
CA GLU A 877 -23.21 -0.03 -33.08
C GLU A 877 -21.92 -0.85 -33.12
N LEU A 878 -20.95 -0.47 -33.95
CA LEU A 878 -19.62 -1.08 -33.96
C LEU A 878 -18.88 -0.79 -32.64
N PHE A 879 -18.81 0.46 -32.21
CA PHE A 879 -18.10 0.91 -31.01
C PHE A 879 -18.57 0.21 -29.73
N TYR A 880 -19.88 0.20 -29.49
CA TYR A 880 -20.48 -0.42 -28.30
C TYR A 880 -20.68 -1.93 -28.46
N GLY A 881 -20.59 -2.46 -29.68
CA GLY A 881 -20.78 -3.87 -30.02
C GLY A 881 -19.49 -4.54 -30.47
N LYS A 882 -19.39 -4.81 -31.78
CA LYS A 882 -18.38 -5.70 -32.38
C LYS A 882 -16.94 -5.26 -32.10
N ALA A 883 -16.65 -3.96 -32.11
CA ALA A 883 -15.31 -3.41 -31.88
C ALA A 883 -14.89 -3.53 -30.41
N GLY A 884 -15.85 -3.56 -29.47
CA GLY A 884 -15.59 -3.70 -28.04
C GLY A 884 -14.92 -2.49 -27.38
N CYS A 885 -14.92 -1.32 -28.01
CA CYS A 885 -14.29 -0.10 -27.50
C CYS A 885 -14.89 0.33 -26.15
N ALA A 886 -16.21 0.14 -25.99
CA ALA A 886 -16.94 0.48 -24.77
C ALA A 886 -16.63 -0.44 -23.56
N ARG A 887 -15.68 -1.38 -23.66
CA ARG A 887 -15.17 -2.11 -22.49
C ARG A 887 -14.39 -1.19 -21.55
N CYS A 888 -13.62 -0.25 -22.11
CA CYS A 888 -12.87 0.75 -21.36
C CYS A 888 -13.47 2.15 -21.57
N HIS A 889 -13.84 2.50 -22.81
CA HIS A 889 -14.47 3.78 -23.13
C HIS A 889 -15.98 3.75 -22.86
N SER A 890 -16.35 3.50 -21.61
CA SER A 890 -17.73 3.31 -21.15
C SER A 890 -18.27 4.54 -20.40
N GLY A 891 -19.53 4.48 -19.97
CA GLY A 891 -20.17 5.53 -19.18
C GLY A 891 -20.42 6.82 -19.95
N ALA A 892 -20.94 7.81 -19.24
CA ALA A 892 -21.29 9.12 -19.83
C ALA A 892 -20.05 9.95 -20.22
N LEU A 893 -18.92 9.72 -19.55
CA LEU A 893 -17.62 10.32 -19.89
C LEU A 893 -16.96 9.67 -21.12
N MET A 894 -17.46 8.50 -21.56
CA MET A 894 -16.78 7.65 -22.54
C MET A 894 -15.37 7.24 -22.09
N SER A 895 -15.25 6.97 -20.79
CA SER A 895 -14.09 6.46 -20.09
C SER A 895 -14.54 5.83 -18.76
N ASP A 896 -13.94 4.70 -18.42
CA ASP A 896 -14.04 4.04 -17.11
C ASP A 896 -13.06 4.60 -16.06
N LEU A 897 -12.17 5.51 -16.50
CA LEU A 897 -11.06 6.07 -15.74
C LEU A 897 -10.12 5.02 -15.12
N GLN A 898 -10.15 3.78 -15.61
CA GLN A 898 -9.27 2.70 -15.19
C GLN A 898 -7.95 2.73 -15.98
N PHE A 899 -6.99 1.91 -15.58
CA PHE A 899 -5.66 1.85 -16.18
C PHE A 899 -5.52 0.61 -17.04
N HIS A 900 -5.04 0.78 -18.26
CA HIS A 900 -4.87 -0.31 -19.21
C HIS A 900 -3.54 -0.19 -19.94
N ASN A 901 -2.80 -1.29 -20.03
CA ASN A 901 -1.68 -1.41 -20.95
C ASN A 901 -2.18 -1.99 -22.28
N ILE A 902 -2.31 -1.13 -23.28
CA ILE A 902 -2.70 -1.52 -24.66
C ILE A 902 -1.49 -1.74 -25.57
N GLY A 903 -0.26 -1.70 -25.04
CA GLY A 903 0.95 -1.98 -25.80
C GLY A 903 1.51 -0.79 -26.58
N VAL A 904 1.19 0.46 -26.21
CA VAL A 904 1.69 1.67 -26.90
C VAL A 904 3.22 1.67 -26.93
N PRO A 905 3.89 1.87 -28.08
CA PRO A 905 5.35 1.84 -28.14
C PRO A 905 5.95 2.95 -27.28
N GLN A 906 7.00 2.61 -26.52
CA GLN A 906 7.72 3.56 -25.65
C GLN A 906 8.64 4.47 -26.47
N VAL A 907 8.09 5.54 -27.02
CA VAL A 907 8.83 6.55 -27.78
C VAL A 907 9.12 7.78 -26.91
N GLY A 908 10.28 8.42 -27.13
CA GLY A 908 10.73 9.60 -26.39
C GLY A 908 11.67 9.29 -25.23
N PRO A 909 11.89 10.25 -24.30
CA PRO A 909 12.92 10.14 -23.28
C PRO A 909 12.58 9.15 -22.15
N GLY A 910 11.31 8.81 -21.93
CA GLY A 910 10.86 8.11 -20.72
C GLY A 910 10.53 9.09 -19.60
N LYS A 911 10.49 8.62 -18.34
CA LYS A 911 10.13 9.46 -17.18
C LYS A 911 11.14 9.31 -16.03
N GLY A 912 11.87 10.38 -15.71
CA GLY A 912 12.64 10.46 -14.46
C GLY A 912 13.74 9.40 -14.33
N ASN A 913 13.70 8.60 -13.27
CA ASN A 913 14.73 7.56 -13.05
C ASN A 913 14.45 6.27 -13.84
N GLU A 914 13.27 6.18 -14.47
CA GLU A 914 12.86 5.02 -15.25
C GLU A 914 13.27 5.13 -16.72
N GLU A 915 13.85 6.26 -17.14
CA GLU A 915 14.31 6.50 -18.51
C GLU A 915 15.22 5.34 -19.02
N PRO A 916 14.98 4.81 -20.23
CA PRO A 916 14.11 5.34 -21.28
C PRO A 916 12.63 4.91 -21.20
N PHE A 917 12.19 4.30 -20.10
CA PHE A 917 10.81 3.85 -19.90
C PHE A 917 9.93 4.91 -19.23
N ASP A 918 8.64 4.85 -19.55
CA ASP A 918 7.57 5.43 -18.74
C ASP A 918 6.69 4.29 -18.22
N TYR A 919 6.89 3.94 -16.96
CA TYR A 919 6.16 2.85 -16.31
C TYR A 919 4.67 3.15 -16.09
N GLY A 920 4.19 4.36 -16.36
CA GLY A 920 2.77 4.68 -16.26
C GLY A 920 2.26 4.57 -14.82
N ARG A 921 1.17 3.81 -14.63
CA ARG A 921 0.52 3.60 -13.33
C ARG A 921 1.44 2.91 -12.31
N ALA A 922 2.30 1.99 -12.76
CA ALA A 922 3.25 1.29 -11.90
C ALA A 922 4.18 2.23 -11.10
N ARG A 923 4.41 3.46 -11.60
CA ARG A 923 5.18 4.46 -10.85
C ARG A 923 4.46 4.94 -9.59
N GLU A 924 3.13 4.96 -9.63
CA GLU A 924 2.30 5.43 -8.52
C GLU A 924 1.90 4.27 -7.59
N THR A 925 1.78 3.06 -8.11
CA THR A 925 1.39 1.87 -7.33
C THR A 925 2.57 1.01 -6.88
N GLY A 926 3.76 1.26 -7.43
CA GLY A 926 4.88 0.34 -7.36
C GLY A 926 4.66 -0.97 -8.12
N ASP A 927 3.56 -1.10 -8.89
CA ASP A 927 3.05 -2.38 -9.43
C ASP A 927 3.54 -2.83 -10.79
N ASP A 928 4.33 -3.91 -10.84
CA ASP A 928 4.66 -4.63 -12.06
C ASP A 928 3.41 -5.04 -12.88
N SER A 929 2.30 -5.37 -12.22
CA SER A 929 1.00 -5.67 -12.86
C SER A 929 0.34 -4.44 -13.51
N ASP A 930 0.80 -3.23 -13.16
CA ASP A 930 0.41 -1.95 -13.74
C ASP A 930 1.45 -1.39 -14.73
N LEU A 931 2.54 -2.12 -15.03
CA LEU A 931 3.61 -1.63 -15.89
C LEU A 931 3.07 -1.14 -17.22
N PHE A 932 3.38 0.09 -17.60
CA PHE A 932 2.95 0.72 -18.85
C PHE A 932 1.41 0.85 -18.99
N ALA A 933 0.66 0.72 -17.89
CA ALA A 933 -0.76 0.98 -17.87
C ALA A 933 -1.02 2.48 -17.71
N PHE A 934 -1.97 3.01 -18.47
CA PHE A 934 -2.35 4.42 -18.42
C PHE A 934 -3.87 4.55 -18.35
N ARG A 935 -4.33 5.65 -17.74
CA ARG A 935 -5.74 5.96 -17.57
C ARG A 935 -6.44 6.02 -18.93
N THR A 936 -7.59 5.39 -19.05
CA THR A 936 -8.46 5.53 -20.22
C THR A 936 -8.87 7.01 -20.38
N PRO A 937 -8.49 7.72 -21.45
CA PRO A 937 -8.92 9.10 -21.64
C PRO A 937 -10.39 9.16 -22.13
N PRO A 938 -11.18 10.17 -21.70
CA PRO A 938 -12.46 10.48 -22.32
C PRO A 938 -12.33 10.73 -23.83
N LEU A 939 -13.27 10.22 -24.63
CA LEU A 939 -13.21 10.33 -26.10
C LEU A 939 -13.95 11.55 -26.70
N ARG A 940 -14.58 12.37 -25.86
CA ARG A 940 -15.28 13.57 -26.33
C ARG A 940 -14.28 14.54 -26.96
N ASN A 941 -14.56 15.00 -28.18
CA ASN A 941 -13.65 15.80 -29.01
C ASN A 941 -12.36 15.08 -29.49
N VAL A 942 -12.25 13.75 -29.39
CA VAL A 942 -11.00 13.02 -29.73
C VAL A 942 -10.50 13.24 -31.17
N ALA A 943 -11.38 13.60 -32.11
CA ALA A 943 -11.02 13.80 -33.51
C ALA A 943 -10.13 15.03 -33.76
N ILE A 944 -10.06 15.97 -32.81
CA ILE A 944 -9.30 17.22 -32.97
C ILE A 944 -8.11 17.34 -31.99
N THR A 945 -7.84 16.30 -31.21
CA THR A 945 -6.88 16.36 -30.09
C THR A 945 -5.62 15.53 -30.32
N GLY A 946 -5.19 15.39 -31.56
CA GLY A 946 -3.94 14.72 -31.88
C GLY A 946 -2.70 15.55 -31.47
N PRO A 947 -1.50 14.95 -31.45
CA PRO A 947 -1.21 13.51 -31.58
C PRO A 947 -1.80 12.65 -30.45
N TRP A 948 -2.00 11.35 -30.69
CA TRP A 948 -2.72 10.45 -29.77
C TRP A 948 -1.79 9.53 -28.97
N MET A 949 -2.32 9.01 -27.85
CA MET A 949 -1.67 8.21 -26.78
C MET A 949 -0.90 9.05 -25.75
N HIS A 950 -0.52 8.43 -24.63
CA HIS A 950 0.13 9.09 -23.50
C HIS A 950 1.46 9.79 -23.85
N ASN A 951 2.13 9.36 -24.91
CA ASN A 951 3.39 9.91 -25.42
C ASN A 951 3.26 10.49 -26.83
N GLY A 952 2.02 10.65 -27.35
CA GLY A 952 1.79 11.22 -28.67
C GLY A 952 2.34 10.36 -29.82
N ALA A 953 2.39 9.04 -29.65
CA ALA A 953 2.97 8.09 -30.60
C ALA A 953 2.27 8.06 -31.97
N TYR A 954 1.01 8.47 -32.08
CA TYR A 954 0.29 8.40 -33.36
C TYR A 954 -0.11 9.79 -33.87
N ALA A 955 0.27 10.10 -35.11
CA ALA A 955 -0.03 11.38 -35.76
C ALA A 955 -1.44 11.47 -36.37
N THR A 956 -2.19 10.36 -36.44
CA THR A 956 -3.57 10.31 -36.94
C THR A 956 -4.47 9.48 -36.02
N LEU A 957 -5.74 9.87 -35.90
CA LEU A 957 -6.73 9.11 -35.13
C LEU A 957 -6.91 7.70 -35.71
N GLU A 958 -6.86 7.56 -37.03
CA GLU A 958 -6.92 6.26 -37.71
C GLU A 958 -5.79 5.33 -37.26
N ALA A 959 -4.55 5.81 -37.15
CA ALA A 959 -3.43 5.00 -36.68
C ALA A 959 -3.60 4.59 -35.21
N ALA A 960 -4.13 5.49 -34.37
CA ALA A 960 -4.47 5.18 -33.00
C ALA A 960 -5.58 4.11 -32.91
N VAL A 961 -6.60 4.15 -33.77
CA VAL A 961 -7.64 3.11 -33.84
C VAL A 961 -7.04 1.78 -34.29
N TRP A 962 -6.19 1.76 -35.32
CA TRP A 962 -5.51 0.53 -35.75
C TRP A 962 -4.64 -0.08 -34.64
N HIS A 963 -3.98 0.75 -33.82
CA HIS A 963 -3.26 0.28 -32.65
C HIS A 963 -4.17 -0.44 -31.65
N HIS A 964 -5.36 0.10 -31.35
CA HIS A 964 -6.31 -0.56 -30.45
C HIS A 964 -6.82 -1.92 -30.98
N LEU A 965 -6.87 -2.09 -32.30
CA LEU A 965 -7.38 -3.32 -32.94
C LEU A 965 -6.33 -4.43 -33.00
N ASP A 966 -5.06 -4.09 -33.30
CA ASP A 966 -3.93 -5.03 -33.28
C ASP A 966 -2.64 -4.35 -32.78
N PRO A 967 -2.46 -4.21 -31.45
CA PRO A 967 -1.32 -3.48 -30.90
C PRO A 967 0.02 -4.18 -31.18
N VAL A 968 0.02 -5.52 -31.25
CA VAL A 968 1.22 -6.29 -31.58
C VAL A 968 1.71 -5.95 -32.98
N GLN A 969 0.80 -5.96 -33.97
CA GLN A 969 1.15 -5.60 -35.34
C GLN A 969 1.50 -4.11 -35.47
N ALA A 970 0.80 -3.23 -34.75
CA ALA A 970 1.02 -1.79 -34.79
C ALA A 970 2.39 -1.38 -34.25
N VAL A 971 2.87 -2.02 -33.18
CA VAL A 971 4.22 -1.79 -32.62
C VAL A 971 5.29 -2.40 -33.51
N GLN A 972 5.10 -3.64 -33.97
CA GLN A 972 6.09 -4.33 -34.82
C GLN A 972 6.34 -3.62 -36.15
N ASN A 973 5.33 -2.91 -36.67
CA ASN A 973 5.42 -2.14 -37.92
C ASN A 973 5.33 -0.63 -37.68
N TYR A 974 5.69 -0.17 -36.48
CA TYR A 974 5.58 1.24 -36.13
C TYR A 974 6.43 2.12 -37.07
N ASP A 975 5.80 3.14 -37.65
CA ASP A 975 6.46 4.08 -38.58
C ASP A 975 7.07 5.24 -37.79
N PHE A 976 8.37 5.15 -37.49
CA PHE A 976 9.12 6.21 -36.81
C PHE A 976 9.21 7.51 -37.60
N SER A 977 8.94 7.51 -38.92
CA SER A 977 8.97 8.73 -39.72
C SER A 977 7.83 9.70 -39.41
N GLN A 978 6.81 9.25 -38.65
CA GLN A 978 5.74 10.11 -38.16
C GLN A 978 6.17 10.97 -36.96
N LEU A 979 7.26 10.62 -36.28
CA LEU A 979 7.77 11.36 -35.12
C LEU A 979 8.48 12.65 -35.57
N THR A 980 8.39 13.69 -34.74
CA THR A 980 9.11 14.94 -34.99
C THR A 980 10.62 14.74 -34.83
N PRO A 981 11.46 15.58 -35.46
CA PRO A 981 12.91 15.51 -35.25
C PRO A 981 13.31 15.60 -33.77
N LEU A 982 12.59 16.43 -33.02
CA LEU A 982 12.80 16.65 -31.59
C LEU A 982 12.50 15.38 -30.77
N MET A 983 11.44 14.66 -31.12
CA MET A 983 11.10 13.37 -30.48
C MET A 983 12.10 12.27 -30.84
N LEU A 984 12.57 12.24 -32.09
CA LEU A 984 13.56 11.26 -32.56
C LEU A 984 14.94 11.48 -31.94
N GLU A 985 15.29 12.71 -31.57
CA GLU A 985 16.54 13.02 -30.87
C GLU A 985 16.57 12.47 -29.44
N GLU A 986 15.41 12.42 -28.76
CA GLU A 986 15.25 11.93 -27.39
C GLU A 986 14.86 10.44 -27.32
N ASP A 987 14.54 9.80 -28.46
CA ASP A 987 14.16 8.39 -28.50
C ASP A 987 15.38 7.48 -28.27
N SER A 988 15.18 6.38 -27.51
CA SER A 988 16.23 5.41 -27.23
C SER A 988 16.78 4.69 -28.48
N GLY A 989 15.97 4.58 -29.54
CA GLY A 989 16.27 3.79 -30.74
C GLY A 989 16.31 2.27 -30.50
N ASP A 990 15.98 1.80 -29.29
CA ASP A 990 16.07 0.38 -28.93
C ASP A 990 14.71 -0.33 -29.07
N THR A 991 14.68 -1.33 -29.96
CA THR A 991 13.52 -2.21 -30.14
C THR A 991 13.03 -2.86 -28.84
N ALA A 992 13.94 -3.19 -27.92
CA ALA A 992 13.56 -3.77 -26.62
C ALA A 992 12.75 -2.77 -25.78
N VAL A 993 13.10 -1.49 -25.84
CA VAL A 993 12.37 -0.40 -25.16
C VAL A 993 11.01 -0.20 -25.82
N HIS A 994 10.98 -0.05 -27.16
CA HIS A 994 9.76 0.16 -27.92
C HIS A 994 8.72 -0.95 -27.73
N THR A 995 9.16 -2.19 -27.51
CA THR A 995 8.28 -3.36 -27.37
C THR A 995 8.03 -3.80 -25.93
N ALA A 996 8.66 -3.17 -24.94
CA ALA A 996 8.53 -3.57 -23.53
C ALA A 996 7.07 -3.64 -23.05
N PRO A 997 6.17 -2.72 -23.43
CA PRO A 997 4.76 -2.81 -23.05
C PRO A 997 4.07 -4.08 -23.54
N LEU A 998 4.46 -4.66 -24.67
CA LEU A 998 3.88 -5.93 -25.16
C LEU A 998 4.33 -7.15 -24.35
N ASN A 999 5.42 -7.03 -23.60
CA ASN A 999 6.02 -8.11 -22.81
C ASN A 999 5.67 -8.00 -21.32
N ALA A 1000 5.03 -6.92 -20.89
CA ALA A 1000 4.64 -6.69 -19.51
C ALA A 1000 3.44 -7.56 -19.09
N PRO A 1001 3.33 -7.94 -17.81
CA PRO A 1001 2.21 -8.75 -17.31
C PRO A 1001 0.86 -8.02 -17.39
N SER A 1002 0.88 -6.70 -17.39
CA SER A 1002 -0.28 -5.80 -17.55
C SER A 1002 -0.90 -5.84 -18.96
N PHE A 1003 -0.18 -6.32 -19.97
CA PHE A 1003 -0.61 -6.23 -21.36
C PHE A 1003 -1.78 -7.15 -21.66
N THR A 1004 -2.90 -6.55 -22.06
CA THR A 1004 -4.06 -7.31 -22.55
C THR A 1004 -4.12 -7.23 -24.06
N ARG A 1005 -4.13 -8.38 -24.74
CA ARG A 1005 -4.23 -8.44 -26.21
C ARG A 1005 -5.69 -8.40 -26.69
N PRO A 1006 -6.18 -7.28 -27.27
CA PRO A 1006 -7.44 -7.29 -28.00
C PRO A 1006 -7.29 -8.06 -29.33
N SER A 1007 -8.38 -8.66 -29.81
CA SER A 1007 -8.41 -9.29 -31.14
C SER A 1007 -9.80 -9.21 -31.81
N PRO A 1008 -10.41 -8.02 -31.94
CA PRO A 1008 -11.59 -7.84 -32.79
C PRO A 1008 -11.23 -7.95 -34.28
N ASP A 1009 -12.07 -8.62 -35.08
CA ASP A 1009 -11.89 -8.74 -36.53
C ASP A 1009 -12.76 -7.70 -37.26
N LEU A 1010 -12.17 -6.54 -37.58
CA LEU A 1010 -12.82 -5.44 -38.30
C LEU A 1010 -12.21 -5.25 -39.69
N THR A 1011 -13.07 -5.00 -40.68
CA THR A 1011 -12.67 -4.61 -42.03
C THR A 1011 -12.31 -3.12 -42.10
N THR A 1012 -11.56 -2.70 -43.14
CA THR A 1012 -11.23 -1.29 -43.37
C THR A 1012 -12.48 -0.39 -43.46
N ASP A 1013 -13.57 -0.88 -44.07
CA ASP A 1013 -14.84 -0.15 -44.17
C ASP A 1013 -15.51 0.01 -42.79
N GLU A 1014 -15.41 -1.01 -41.92
CA GLU A 1014 -15.89 -0.92 -40.53
C GLU A 1014 -15.05 0.07 -39.70
N VAL A 1015 -13.73 0.14 -39.93
CA VAL A 1015 -12.87 1.14 -39.28
C VAL A 1015 -13.21 2.56 -39.74
N ALA A 1016 -13.44 2.77 -41.03
CA ALA A 1016 -13.91 4.06 -41.54
C ALA A 1016 -15.25 4.46 -40.89
N THR A 1017 -16.17 3.51 -40.74
CA THR A 1017 -17.46 3.73 -40.07
C THR A 1017 -17.29 4.06 -38.58
N LEU A 1018 -16.34 3.42 -37.90
CA LEU A 1018 -15.98 3.73 -36.51
C LEU A 1018 -15.40 5.15 -36.37
N LEU A 1019 -14.55 5.57 -37.31
CA LEU A 1019 -14.00 6.94 -37.36
C LEU A 1019 -15.11 7.97 -37.56
N THR A 1020 -16.08 7.72 -38.44
CA THR A 1020 -17.27 8.59 -38.60
C THR A 1020 -18.04 8.77 -37.28
N PHE A 1021 -18.12 7.72 -36.45
CA PHE A 1021 -18.69 7.84 -35.11
C PHE A 1021 -17.81 8.69 -34.17
N LEU A 1022 -16.49 8.46 -34.13
CA LEU A 1022 -15.58 9.25 -33.30
C LEU A 1022 -15.58 10.75 -33.69
N GLU A 1023 -15.70 11.07 -34.98
CA GLU A 1023 -15.87 12.44 -35.46
C GLU A 1023 -17.14 13.09 -34.91
N SER A 1024 -18.23 12.32 -34.81
CA SER A 1024 -19.52 12.79 -34.27
C SER A 1024 -19.48 13.15 -32.78
N LEU A 1025 -18.40 12.78 -32.06
CA LEU A 1025 -18.13 13.17 -30.67
C LEU A 1025 -17.54 14.59 -30.57
N THR A 1026 -17.27 15.24 -31.69
CA THR A 1026 -16.71 16.60 -31.73
C THR A 1026 -17.82 17.62 -31.60
N SER A 1027 -17.72 18.44 -30.55
CA SER A 1027 -18.62 19.55 -30.31
C SER A 1027 -18.31 20.71 -31.28
N PRO A 1028 -19.29 21.22 -32.04
CA PRO A 1028 -19.04 22.36 -32.93
C PRO A 1028 -18.58 23.61 -32.19
N SER A 1029 -19.01 23.77 -30.94
CA SER A 1029 -18.60 24.84 -30.03
C SER A 1029 -17.12 24.75 -29.60
N ALA A 1030 -16.49 23.57 -29.71
CA ALA A 1030 -15.09 23.35 -29.38
C ALA A 1030 -14.12 23.66 -30.54
N LEU A 1031 -14.62 23.94 -31.74
CA LEU A 1031 -13.81 24.17 -32.94
C LEU A 1031 -13.23 25.59 -33.04
N ASP A 1032 -13.85 26.58 -32.39
CA ASP A 1032 -13.37 27.95 -32.37
C ASP A 1032 -13.40 28.52 -30.94
N LEU A 1033 -12.23 28.47 -30.31
CA LEU A 1033 -12.01 28.93 -28.94
C LEU A 1033 -11.27 30.28 -28.90
N SER A 1034 -11.13 30.97 -30.04
CA SER A 1034 -10.40 32.25 -30.12
C SER A 1034 -10.96 33.34 -29.20
N HIS A 1035 -12.25 33.26 -28.87
CA HIS A 1035 -12.92 34.16 -27.94
C HIS A 1035 -12.47 34.02 -26.47
N THR A 1036 -11.82 32.91 -26.13
CA THR A 1036 -11.30 32.64 -24.78
C THR A 1036 -10.00 33.41 -24.49
N ILE A 1037 -9.26 33.81 -25.54
CA ILE A 1037 -7.97 34.52 -25.44
C ILE A 1037 -8.17 35.90 -24.80
N PRO A 1038 -7.62 36.18 -23.61
CA PRO A 1038 -7.71 37.49 -22.99
C PRO A 1038 -6.78 38.48 -23.69
N LYS A 1039 -7.10 39.77 -23.60
CA LYS A 1039 -6.27 40.84 -24.19
C LYS A 1039 -5.00 41.13 -23.39
N SER A 1040 -5.02 40.84 -22.09
CA SER A 1040 -3.96 41.10 -21.12
C SER A 1040 -4.22 40.27 -19.87
N VAL A 1041 -3.17 40.03 -19.09
CA VAL A 1041 -3.23 39.40 -17.76
C VAL A 1041 -2.84 40.40 -16.66
N PRO A 1042 -3.27 40.19 -15.40
CA PRO A 1042 -3.03 41.14 -14.31
C PRO A 1042 -1.57 41.43 -14.01
N SER A 1043 -0.64 40.47 -14.20
CA SER A 1043 0.79 40.70 -14.01
C SER A 1043 1.39 41.71 -15.01
N GLY A 1044 0.71 41.93 -16.14
CA GLY A 1044 1.23 42.69 -17.28
C GLY A 1044 2.22 41.91 -18.16
N LEU A 1045 2.47 40.64 -17.88
CA LEU A 1045 3.27 39.74 -18.71
C LEU A 1045 2.57 39.43 -20.05
N PRO A 1046 3.31 38.95 -21.07
CA PRO A 1046 2.70 38.46 -22.30
C PRO A 1046 1.68 37.36 -22.03
N VAL A 1047 0.48 37.49 -22.61
CA VAL A 1047 -0.60 36.50 -22.49
C VAL A 1047 -0.11 35.15 -23.02
N GLY A 1048 -0.12 34.11 -22.18
CA GLY A 1048 0.36 32.78 -22.54
C GLY A 1048 1.89 32.64 -22.64
N GLY A 1049 2.66 33.67 -22.30
CA GLY A 1049 4.13 33.62 -22.26
C GLY A 1049 4.78 33.86 -23.62
N SER A 1050 5.87 33.13 -23.87
CA SER A 1050 6.70 33.26 -25.09
C SER A 1050 6.08 32.52 -26.28
N ILE A 1051 4.84 32.87 -26.66
CA ILE A 1051 4.08 32.20 -27.73
C ILE A 1051 3.97 32.98 -29.06
N ASN A 1052 4.51 34.20 -29.12
CA ASN A 1052 4.35 35.13 -30.26
C ASN A 1052 5.27 34.87 -31.46
#